data_AF-A0A507CJ58-F1
#
_entry.id   AF-A0A507CJ58-F1
#
_cell.length_a   1.000
_cell.length_b   1.000
_cell.length_c   1.000
_cell.angle_alpha   90.00
_cell.angle_beta   90.00
_cell.angle_gamma   90.00
#
_symmetry.space_group_name_H-M   'P 1'
#
loop_
_entity.id
_entity.type
_entity.pdbx_description
1 polymer ?
#
loop_
_entity_poly.entity_id
_entity_poly.type
_entity_poly.pdbx_seq_one_letter_code
_entity_poly.pdbx_strand_id
1 'polypeptide(L)'
;MTTGEAPISPATSTEFTDFPANEFSDDFPGKSASAAPVDETPLSERLRLEANELYKQGQYGGAAELYSRAIEFDPTNAMLYGNRAAALTMLKQWDDAIKDCREASTLDPEFVKAYIRASKCFLNVGNVNEASHQLELAKSVIAKNPLLRENSVTINRDVKVIEQVRELFANFEKMRAAKDYKGALAQLETAILATDPTIKLSPLSAQSASQSSRLVGADLSGIPLAWRLLRADILVDCRELEEAGRIIAAITTAEPRSSEAITIRARLLFLLDNHQSSIIIQLLQQALSYDPDNRHARALLKQVKALEQLKKEGNDAFQQGKSEEAAAAYTKWLDQDSDSGVGRAKVLSNRATTLSKLGRHAKAVDDVTKSLELLESYSFPGSSEVETSAADLANSSHSSLFLKLYLRRADSYCKLEKYEEALRDYTVADGIKPNDGEILNAIRSVQHTMKAAKRKDYYKILGLERGCSDSEIKKAYRTMALKYHPDKQANLTDAEKEEADTKFKLISEANSVLSDPKKKDLYDQGVDIDGSSASDGQSGMGGFGGGGGFEQDILRAFMQQQQGGGGGFHSQFGGAQFGGGGQSDPFGGFGGFSQGMPRPSSGPSRGPRPQFPPRPRRIAASNMLKAPPRNHPEIANSSAGRRVHMQYRFMASSTPSTPAAPSQKQAEVLHRKMQSARLLVLNRPEALNALNLNMVYTMSPQLEAWEVSDLCKLVILTAVEGKAFCAGGDVKGIVLQAQKGTPEDLAQALKFFEEEYKLNYLIGTFKKPIVAVMNGITMGGGVGLSVHAPFRIATENTLFAMPETGIGLFPDVGGSFFLPRLDGELGVYLGLTGARLKGEEVFMAGVATHFVPAVRLPSLMTRLSELETSDYSVVNLAIEEFAGDAPSLEKWKSWSMGGSIRENIDRCFRFDSVEQIIEELEMVIATASNQQAKVKEWAEKTVSTIKTMSPTSCKVTLSQLRRGRKLDFAQCFQMEYNLCRAFLTTPDFYEGVTTKLITKTNKPNWSPSWKELSKLNESSITKKYFPTRETGAEELALAKRTTFYEYPSKTMSGLPTDDDVERVVRGRGQRSRSISPPTTKKEVLDFFVSSWGHYDAALEGKTSGNLPLVVDISGGFGRGKIGLKEKVTEILERRTDESEKKAGLLWKAFF
;
A
#
# COMPACT_ATOMS: atom_id res chain seq x y z
N MET A 1 60.18 48.26 10.54
CA MET A 1 61.31 48.24 9.59
C MET A 1 61.49 46.79 9.12
N THR A 2 61.90 46.58 7.86
CA THR A 2 62.72 45.45 7.31
C THR A 2 62.64 44.04 7.96
N THR A 3 62.51 42.89 7.26
CA THR A 3 62.35 42.56 5.81
C THR A 3 62.16 41.03 5.68
N GLY A 4 61.35 40.56 4.71
CA GLY A 4 61.32 39.15 4.24
C GLY A 4 60.79 38.09 5.24
N GLU A 5 60.53 36.83 4.85
CA GLU A 5 60.19 36.28 3.53
C GLU A 5 59.37 34.96 3.70
N ALA A 6 59.01 34.25 2.63
CA ALA A 6 58.05 33.12 2.63
C ALA A 6 58.70 31.72 2.85
N PRO A 7 57.97 30.56 2.84
CA PRO A 7 56.54 30.27 3.01
C PRO A 7 56.25 29.18 4.11
N ILE A 8 55.02 28.66 4.19
CA ILE A 8 54.59 27.63 5.18
C ILE A 8 54.48 26.23 4.54
N SER A 9 54.91 25.20 5.29
CA SER A 9 54.41 23.81 5.16
C SER A 9 54.01 23.26 6.54
N PRO A 10 52.84 22.60 6.71
CA PRO A 10 52.45 21.98 7.97
C PRO A 10 52.98 20.54 8.09
N ALA A 11 53.58 20.20 9.23
CA ALA A 11 54.11 18.87 9.51
C ALA A 11 53.15 18.01 10.36
N THR A 12 53.37 16.69 10.29
CA THR A 12 53.21 15.66 11.35
C THR A 12 52.15 15.84 12.44
N SER A 13 51.22 14.87 12.52
CA SER A 13 50.44 14.57 13.74
C SER A 13 51.27 13.85 14.81
N THR A 14 51.02 14.14 16.08
CA THR A 14 51.69 13.52 17.24
C THR A 14 50.72 12.90 18.25
N GLU A 15 51.00 11.63 18.61
CA GLU A 15 50.89 11.04 19.97
C GLU A 15 49.52 10.70 20.62
N PHE A 16 49.64 10.06 21.81
CA PHE A 16 48.72 9.22 22.61
C PHE A 16 48.63 7.75 22.15
N THR A 17 49.27 6.73 22.77
CA THR A 17 49.48 6.36 24.21
C THR A 17 48.15 6.00 24.92
N ASP A 18 47.99 5.04 25.85
CA ASP A 18 48.82 4.13 26.69
C ASP A 18 48.03 2.79 26.87
N PHE A 19 48.37 1.65 27.52
CA PHE A 19 49.52 0.94 28.17
C PHE A 19 49.03 -0.53 28.44
N PRO A 20 49.69 -1.47 29.18
CA PRO A 20 51.04 -1.54 29.78
C PRO A 20 51.85 -2.81 29.36
N ALA A 21 53.03 -3.01 29.97
CA ALA A 21 53.85 -4.22 29.87
C ALA A 21 54.14 -4.87 31.25
N ASN A 22 54.51 -6.15 31.23
CA ASN A 22 55.29 -6.99 32.18
C ASN A 22 55.01 -8.48 31.80
N GLU A 23 55.89 -9.47 31.97
CA GLU A 23 57.19 -9.57 32.68
C GLU A 23 58.03 -10.73 32.07
N PHE A 24 59.14 -11.11 32.73
CA PHE A 24 60.02 -12.30 32.51
C PHE A 24 61.29 -12.18 31.62
N SER A 25 62.36 -11.69 32.27
CA SER A 25 63.68 -12.34 32.47
C SER A 25 64.47 -12.96 31.32
N ASP A 26 65.74 -12.56 31.22
CA ASP A 26 66.81 -13.28 30.51
C ASP A 26 67.03 -14.73 31.01
N ASP A 27 67.36 -15.63 30.09
CA ASP A 27 68.34 -16.69 30.34
C ASP A 27 68.98 -17.19 29.02
N PHE A 28 70.29 -17.43 29.01
CA PHE A 28 71.08 -17.98 27.89
C PHE A 28 71.69 -19.31 28.37
N PRO A 29 71.87 -20.37 27.52
CA PRO A 29 72.77 -20.22 26.37
C PRO A 29 72.55 -21.11 25.12
N GLY A 30 73.03 -20.60 23.98
CA GLY A 30 73.93 -21.33 23.09
C GLY A 30 73.43 -22.54 22.30
N LYS A 31 73.14 -22.33 21.01
CA LYS A 31 73.41 -23.32 19.95
C LYS A 31 73.64 -22.63 18.60
N SER A 32 74.61 -23.14 17.84
CA SER A 32 74.93 -22.64 16.50
C SER A 32 73.86 -23.08 15.49
N ALA A 33 73.23 -22.11 14.81
CA ALA A 33 72.46 -22.35 13.59
C ALA A 33 73.23 -21.77 12.40
N SER A 34 73.34 -22.53 11.31
CA SER A 34 73.97 -22.08 10.06
C SER A 34 73.15 -20.96 9.41
N ALA A 35 73.83 -19.97 8.82
CA ALA A 35 73.17 -18.98 7.98
C ALA A 35 72.43 -19.68 6.82
N ALA A 36 71.13 -19.42 6.70
CA ALA A 36 70.40 -19.70 5.47
C ALA A 36 70.91 -18.78 4.35
N PRO A 37 70.87 -19.19 3.07
CA PRO A 37 71.27 -18.33 1.97
C PRO A 37 70.39 -17.07 1.94
N VAL A 38 71.02 -15.92 1.73
CA VAL A 38 70.28 -14.68 1.48
C VAL A 38 69.64 -14.79 0.10
N ASP A 39 68.31 -14.73 0.06
CA ASP A 39 67.57 -14.65 -1.20
C ASP A 39 67.78 -13.26 -1.81
N GLU A 40 68.67 -13.20 -2.81
CA GLU A 40 69.01 -11.98 -3.56
C GLU A 40 67.86 -11.45 -4.43
N THR A 41 66.73 -12.17 -4.52
CA THR A 41 65.57 -11.75 -5.31
C THR A 41 65.05 -10.39 -4.83
N PRO A 42 64.93 -9.38 -5.73
CA PRO A 42 64.40 -8.06 -5.39
C PRO A 42 63.03 -8.11 -4.72
N LEU A 43 62.75 -7.16 -3.83
CA LEU A 43 61.50 -7.17 -3.05
C LEU A 43 60.26 -7.02 -3.95
N SER A 44 60.33 -6.22 -5.01
CA SER A 44 59.29 -6.12 -6.05
C SER A 44 59.00 -7.48 -6.71
N GLU A 45 60.05 -8.24 -7.03
CA GLU A 45 59.94 -9.56 -7.67
C GLU A 45 59.38 -10.62 -6.72
N ARG A 46 59.78 -10.62 -5.44
CA ARG A 46 59.18 -11.49 -4.42
C ARG A 46 57.70 -11.20 -4.20
N LEU A 47 57.33 -9.92 -4.04
CA LEU A 47 55.93 -9.50 -3.92
C LEU A 47 55.12 -9.86 -5.18
N ARG A 48 55.72 -9.74 -6.38
CA ARG A 48 55.11 -10.18 -7.64
C ARG A 48 54.86 -11.69 -7.65
N LEU A 49 55.82 -12.51 -7.20
CA LEU A 49 55.67 -13.98 -7.13
C LEU A 49 54.59 -14.40 -6.11
N GLU A 50 54.56 -13.79 -4.94
CA GLU A 50 53.51 -14.00 -3.93
C GLU A 50 52.11 -13.62 -4.48
N ALA A 51 52.01 -12.45 -5.14
CA ALA A 51 50.80 -12.00 -5.81
C ALA A 51 50.35 -12.93 -6.97
N ASN A 52 51.29 -13.57 -7.69
CA ASN A 52 50.96 -14.58 -8.69
C ASN A 52 50.31 -15.83 -8.06
N GLU A 53 50.74 -16.26 -6.87
CA GLU A 53 50.11 -17.39 -6.18
C GLU A 53 48.74 -17.02 -5.58
N LEU A 54 48.59 -15.83 -4.97
CA LEU A 54 47.26 -15.36 -4.56
C LEU A 54 46.29 -15.27 -5.75
N TYR A 55 46.77 -14.82 -6.92
CA TYR A 55 45.99 -14.80 -8.15
C TYR A 55 45.58 -16.20 -8.61
N LYS A 56 46.49 -17.19 -8.59
CA LYS A 56 46.18 -18.60 -8.92
C LYS A 56 45.17 -19.22 -7.94
N GLN A 57 45.22 -18.83 -6.67
CA GLN A 57 44.28 -19.25 -5.64
C GLN A 57 42.91 -18.54 -5.72
N GLY A 58 42.71 -17.63 -6.67
CA GLY A 58 41.49 -16.84 -6.83
C GLY A 58 41.35 -15.66 -5.84
N GLN A 59 42.38 -15.38 -5.04
CA GLN A 59 42.41 -14.28 -4.07
C GLN A 59 42.80 -12.96 -4.73
N TYR A 60 42.03 -12.54 -5.74
CA TYR A 60 42.37 -11.41 -6.61
C TYR A 60 42.55 -10.07 -5.85
N GLY A 61 41.86 -9.88 -4.72
CA GLY A 61 42.02 -8.70 -3.85
C GLY A 61 43.42 -8.59 -3.27
N GLY A 62 43.85 -9.61 -2.52
CA GLY A 62 45.21 -9.67 -1.96
C GLY A 62 46.30 -9.66 -3.04
N ALA A 63 46.05 -10.29 -4.20
CA ALA A 63 46.94 -10.18 -5.35
C ALA A 63 47.09 -8.72 -5.83
N ALA A 64 45.99 -7.96 -5.97
CA ALA A 64 46.03 -6.55 -6.38
C ALA A 64 46.73 -5.65 -5.35
N GLU A 65 46.59 -5.92 -4.06
CA GLU A 65 47.32 -5.24 -2.99
C GLU A 65 48.83 -5.52 -3.06
N LEU A 66 49.23 -6.78 -3.19
CA LEU A 66 50.65 -7.16 -3.32
C LEU A 66 51.29 -6.65 -4.62
N TYR A 67 50.58 -6.64 -5.75
CA TYR A 67 51.08 -5.98 -6.97
C TYR A 67 51.20 -4.46 -6.78
N SER A 68 50.31 -3.82 -6.03
CA SER A 68 50.43 -2.38 -5.73
C SER A 68 51.68 -2.09 -4.91
N ARG A 69 51.96 -2.91 -3.89
CA ARG A 69 53.22 -2.83 -3.12
C ARG A 69 54.45 -3.15 -3.96
N ALA A 70 54.36 -4.06 -4.93
CA ALA A 70 55.46 -4.32 -5.86
C ALA A 70 55.76 -3.09 -6.76
N ILE A 71 54.70 -2.38 -7.21
CA ILE A 71 54.81 -1.14 -8.01
C ILE A 71 55.45 0.00 -7.21
N GLU A 72 55.24 0.08 -5.89
CA GLU A 72 55.92 1.06 -5.02
C GLU A 72 57.46 0.89 -5.02
N PHE A 73 57.96 -0.34 -5.23
CA PHE A 73 59.40 -0.64 -5.31
C PHE A 73 59.97 -0.65 -6.74
N ASP A 74 59.12 -0.83 -7.77
CA ASP A 74 59.51 -0.86 -9.18
C ASP A 74 58.42 -0.24 -10.09
N PRO A 75 58.25 1.10 -10.06
CA PRO A 75 57.20 1.80 -10.79
C PRO A 75 57.45 1.87 -12.31
N THR A 76 58.60 1.40 -12.79
CA THR A 76 58.96 1.37 -14.21
C THR A 76 58.57 0.08 -14.93
N ASN A 77 58.09 -0.93 -14.19
CA ASN A 77 57.93 -2.28 -14.71
C ASN A 77 56.51 -2.55 -15.22
N ALA A 78 56.36 -2.49 -16.54
CA ALA A 78 55.11 -2.75 -17.26
C ALA A 78 54.43 -4.09 -16.90
N MET A 79 55.18 -5.11 -16.46
CA MET A 79 54.62 -6.40 -16.06
C MET A 79 53.82 -6.29 -14.75
N LEU A 80 54.20 -5.41 -13.83
CA LEU A 80 53.51 -5.26 -12.55
C LEU A 80 52.13 -4.62 -12.73
N TYR A 81 52.05 -3.50 -13.46
CA TYR A 81 50.78 -2.92 -13.92
C TYR A 81 50.00 -3.94 -14.77
N GLY A 82 50.69 -4.64 -15.67
CA GLY A 82 50.14 -5.70 -16.49
C GLY A 82 49.53 -6.87 -15.72
N ASN A 83 50.02 -7.18 -14.52
CA ASN A 83 49.49 -8.22 -13.65
C ASN A 83 48.43 -7.69 -12.68
N ARG A 84 48.59 -6.47 -12.14
CA ARG A 84 47.55 -5.81 -11.34
C ARG A 84 46.28 -5.58 -12.16
N ALA A 85 46.40 -5.14 -13.41
CA ALA A 85 45.28 -5.05 -14.34
C ALA A 85 44.54 -6.39 -14.52
N ALA A 86 45.23 -7.53 -14.46
CA ALA A 86 44.59 -8.84 -14.52
C ALA A 86 43.77 -9.12 -13.25
N ALA A 87 44.32 -8.83 -12.06
CA ALA A 87 43.59 -8.95 -10.80
C ALA A 87 42.36 -8.03 -10.76
N LEU A 88 42.52 -6.76 -11.15
CA LEU A 88 41.43 -5.78 -11.27
C LEU A 88 40.35 -6.23 -12.28
N THR A 89 40.74 -6.86 -13.39
CA THR A 89 39.81 -7.46 -14.36
C THR A 89 38.97 -8.57 -13.73
N MET A 90 39.59 -9.45 -12.92
CA MET A 90 38.86 -10.51 -12.20
C MET A 90 37.96 -9.96 -11.07
N LEU A 91 38.33 -8.81 -10.49
CA LEU A 91 37.50 -8.04 -9.54
C LEU A 91 36.41 -7.19 -10.22
N LYS A 92 36.31 -7.20 -11.55
CA LYS A 92 35.41 -6.34 -12.37
C LYS A 92 35.65 -4.82 -12.20
N GLN A 93 36.84 -4.42 -11.74
CA GLN A 93 37.25 -3.01 -11.57
C GLN A 93 37.81 -2.47 -12.89
N TRP A 94 36.93 -2.30 -13.88
CA TRP A 94 37.31 -2.05 -15.28
C TRP A 94 38.09 -0.75 -15.50
N ASP A 95 37.69 0.36 -14.88
CA ASP A 95 38.35 1.65 -15.09
C ASP A 95 39.79 1.69 -14.54
N ASP A 96 40.04 1.03 -13.41
CA ASP A 96 41.38 0.91 -12.83
C ASP A 96 42.23 -0.09 -13.62
N ALA A 97 41.65 -1.19 -14.11
CA ALA A 97 42.31 -2.09 -15.06
C ALA A 97 42.67 -1.38 -16.38
N ILE A 98 41.85 -0.44 -16.86
CA ILE A 98 42.13 0.39 -18.04
C ILE A 98 43.29 1.36 -17.77
N LYS A 99 43.36 1.98 -16.59
CA LYS A 99 44.50 2.84 -16.18
C LYS A 99 45.81 2.03 -16.18
N ASP A 100 45.81 0.88 -15.51
CA ASP A 100 47.00 0.01 -15.45
C ASP A 100 47.41 -0.55 -16.82
N CYS A 101 46.45 -0.86 -17.71
CA CYS A 101 46.80 -1.26 -19.08
C CYS A 101 47.40 -0.12 -19.89
N ARG A 102 46.90 1.12 -19.74
CA ARG A 102 47.48 2.31 -20.38
C ARG A 102 48.90 2.56 -19.88
N GLU A 103 49.12 2.50 -18.58
CA GLU A 103 50.45 2.68 -17.97
C GLU A 103 51.42 1.59 -18.46
N ALA A 104 51.01 0.31 -18.41
CA ALA A 104 51.80 -0.80 -18.92
C ALA A 104 52.17 -0.64 -20.41
N SER A 105 51.24 -0.17 -21.25
CA SER A 105 51.48 0.10 -22.68
C SER A 105 52.30 1.38 -22.96
N THR A 106 52.46 2.24 -21.96
CA THR A 106 53.29 3.46 -22.03
C THR A 106 54.73 3.16 -21.61
N LEU A 107 54.90 2.29 -20.60
CA LEU A 107 56.18 1.76 -20.14
C LEU A 107 56.79 0.75 -21.13
N ASP A 108 55.96 -0.14 -21.70
CA ASP A 108 56.36 -1.10 -22.75
C ASP A 108 55.32 -1.13 -23.90
N PRO A 109 55.57 -0.40 -25.00
CA PRO A 109 54.72 -0.43 -26.19
C PRO A 109 54.68 -1.78 -26.94
N GLU A 110 55.57 -2.74 -26.64
CA GLU A 110 55.49 -4.10 -27.18
C GLU A 110 54.68 -5.06 -26.29
N PHE A 111 54.20 -4.60 -25.12
CA PHE A 111 53.42 -5.41 -24.17
C PHE A 111 51.97 -5.65 -24.64
N VAL A 112 51.81 -6.45 -25.70
CA VAL A 112 50.54 -6.87 -26.34
C VAL A 112 49.44 -7.26 -25.34
N LYS A 113 49.80 -7.86 -24.21
CA LYS A 113 48.84 -8.27 -23.15
C LYS A 113 48.08 -7.10 -22.52
N ALA A 114 48.65 -5.89 -22.46
CA ALA A 114 47.94 -4.70 -22.04
C ALA A 114 46.85 -4.30 -23.04
N TYR A 115 47.16 -4.21 -24.33
CA TYR A 115 46.20 -3.85 -25.37
C TYR A 115 45.02 -4.84 -25.47
N ILE A 116 45.28 -6.15 -25.40
CA ILE A 116 44.22 -7.19 -25.37
C ILE A 116 43.31 -7.00 -24.14
N ARG A 117 43.90 -6.73 -22.96
CA ARG A 117 43.12 -6.59 -21.73
C ARG A 117 42.35 -5.27 -21.70
N ALA A 118 42.97 -4.16 -22.13
CA ALA A 118 42.31 -2.87 -22.31
C ALA A 118 41.06 -3.02 -23.19
N SER A 119 41.17 -3.69 -24.34
CA SER A 119 40.01 -4.02 -25.20
C SER A 119 38.88 -4.70 -24.42
N LYS A 120 39.20 -5.75 -23.66
CA LYS A 120 38.21 -6.51 -22.89
C LYS A 120 37.57 -5.68 -21.78
N CYS A 121 38.33 -4.81 -21.12
CA CYS A 121 37.79 -3.85 -20.16
C CYS A 121 36.89 -2.80 -20.84
N PHE A 122 37.30 -2.21 -21.97
CA PHE A 122 36.46 -1.27 -22.72
C PHE A 122 35.16 -1.91 -23.23
N LEU A 123 35.21 -3.18 -23.65
CA LEU A 123 34.02 -3.94 -24.04
C LEU A 123 33.08 -4.17 -22.83
N ASN A 124 33.62 -4.45 -21.64
CA ASN A 124 32.84 -4.59 -20.39
C ASN A 124 32.28 -3.25 -19.85
N VAL A 125 32.93 -2.13 -20.17
CA VAL A 125 32.38 -0.77 -19.96
C VAL A 125 31.34 -0.42 -21.05
N GLY A 126 31.35 -1.13 -22.18
CA GLY A 126 30.43 -0.96 -23.30
C GLY A 126 30.94 -0.10 -24.46
N ASN A 127 32.19 0.37 -24.40
CA ASN A 127 32.82 1.19 -25.44
C ASN A 127 33.45 0.32 -26.55
N VAL A 128 32.60 -0.13 -27.49
CA VAL A 128 32.98 -0.98 -28.63
C VAL A 128 34.03 -0.33 -29.53
N ASN A 129 33.96 0.98 -29.75
CA ASN A 129 34.90 1.68 -30.64
C ASN A 129 36.32 1.69 -30.08
N GLU A 130 36.48 1.96 -28.77
CA GLU A 130 37.79 1.90 -28.12
C GLU A 130 38.29 0.46 -28.00
N ALA A 131 37.42 -0.51 -27.72
CA ALA A 131 37.78 -1.93 -27.72
C ALA A 131 38.34 -2.39 -29.08
N SER A 132 37.71 -1.94 -30.18
CA SER A 132 38.21 -2.14 -31.55
C SER A 132 39.57 -1.46 -31.77
N HIS A 133 39.73 -0.20 -31.35
CA HIS A 133 40.99 0.54 -31.51
C HIS A 133 42.16 -0.14 -30.80
N GLN A 134 41.98 -0.58 -29.55
CA GLN A 134 43.01 -1.25 -28.77
C GLN A 134 43.49 -2.57 -29.41
N LEU A 135 42.62 -3.32 -30.07
CA LEU A 135 43.04 -4.53 -30.79
C LEU A 135 43.72 -4.25 -32.14
N GLU A 136 43.38 -3.14 -32.83
CA GLU A 136 44.16 -2.71 -34.01
C GLU A 136 45.57 -2.22 -33.61
N LEU A 137 45.72 -1.59 -32.44
CA LEU A 137 47.04 -1.32 -31.86
C LEU A 137 47.79 -2.65 -31.57
N ALA A 138 47.14 -3.64 -30.96
CA ALA A 138 47.73 -4.96 -30.72
C ALA A 138 48.17 -5.66 -32.02
N LYS A 139 47.36 -5.63 -33.07
CA LYS A 139 47.73 -6.12 -34.42
C LYS A 139 48.96 -5.38 -34.97
N SER A 140 48.98 -4.06 -34.86
CA SER A 140 50.10 -3.21 -35.33
C SER A 140 51.42 -3.53 -34.62
N VAL A 141 51.38 -3.87 -33.33
CA VAL A 141 52.56 -4.33 -32.57
C VAL A 141 53.02 -5.72 -33.05
N ILE A 142 52.13 -6.70 -33.18
CA ILE A 142 52.47 -8.05 -33.66
C ILE A 142 52.97 -8.04 -35.12
N ALA A 143 52.45 -7.15 -35.96
CA ALA A 143 52.93 -6.97 -37.33
C ALA A 143 54.38 -6.46 -37.40
N LYS A 144 54.86 -5.75 -36.35
CA LYS A 144 56.23 -5.24 -36.24
C LYS A 144 57.18 -6.25 -35.57
N ASN A 145 56.70 -7.03 -34.60
CA ASN A 145 57.50 -8.07 -33.92
C ASN A 145 56.99 -9.49 -34.24
N PRO A 146 57.63 -10.22 -35.19
CA PRO A 146 57.23 -11.57 -35.59
C PRO A 146 57.29 -12.65 -34.49
N LEU A 147 57.96 -12.40 -33.36
CA LEU A 147 58.01 -13.37 -32.25
C LEU A 147 56.66 -13.44 -31.51
N LEU A 148 55.84 -12.39 -31.57
CA LEU A 148 54.56 -12.30 -30.86
C LEU A 148 53.39 -13.00 -31.58
N ARG A 149 53.68 -13.74 -32.67
CA ARG A 149 52.69 -14.39 -33.56
C ARG A 149 51.71 -15.33 -32.86
N GLU A 150 52.07 -15.95 -31.75
CA GLU A 150 51.15 -16.79 -30.94
C GLU A 150 49.86 -16.05 -30.54
N ASN A 151 49.95 -14.74 -30.25
CA ASN A 151 48.81 -13.93 -29.83
C ASN A 151 47.85 -13.58 -31.00
N SER A 152 48.29 -13.74 -32.25
CA SER A 152 47.55 -13.30 -33.44
C SER A 152 46.22 -14.04 -33.65
N VAL A 153 46.15 -15.33 -33.32
CA VAL A 153 44.93 -16.14 -33.48
C VAL A 153 43.82 -15.63 -32.56
N THR A 154 44.16 -15.37 -31.29
CA THR A 154 43.23 -14.83 -30.29
C THR A 154 42.78 -13.41 -30.66
N ILE A 155 43.71 -12.54 -31.06
CA ILE A 155 43.37 -11.17 -31.48
C ILE A 155 42.48 -11.16 -32.72
N ASN A 156 42.77 -11.98 -33.74
CA ASN A 156 41.94 -12.04 -34.94
C ASN A 156 40.52 -12.57 -34.66
N ARG A 157 40.36 -13.47 -33.68
CA ARG A 157 39.04 -13.87 -33.17
C ARG A 157 38.35 -12.73 -32.43
N ASP A 158 39.02 -12.11 -31.47
CA ASP A 158 38.44 -11.07 -30.62
C ASP A 158 38.06 -9.82 -31.43
N VAL A 159 38.86 -9.43 -32.43
CA VAL A 159 38.49 -8.35 -33.38
C VAL A 159 37.25 -8.71 -34.17
N LYS A 160 37.16 -9.91 -34.77
CA LYS A 160 36.00 -10.29 -35.58
C LYS A 160 34.69 -10.21 -34.78
N VAL A 161 34.72 -10.57 -33.49
CA VAL A 161 33.57 -10.42 -32.58
C VAL A 161 33.25 -8.95 -32.34
N ILE A 162 34.25 -8.11 -32.07
CA ILE A 162 34.05 -6.68 -31.81
C ILE A 162 33.60 -5.92 -33.07
N GLU A 163 34.09 -6.26 -34.26
CA GLU A 163 33.61 -5.74 -35.55
C GLU A 163 32.14 -6.12 -35.79
N GLN A 164 31.77 -7.38 -35.57
CA GLN A 164 30.38 -7.84 -35.67
C GLN A 164 29.47 -7.10 -34.67
N VAL A 165 29.90 -6.95 -33.41
CA VAL A 165 29.18 -6.17 -32.39
C VAL A 165 29.01 -4.71 -32.85
N ARG A 166 30.06 -4.09 -33.41
CA ARG A 166 30.03 -2.71 -33.91
C ARG A 166 29.05 -2.53 -35.08
N GLU A 167 28.99 -3.49 -36.00
CA GLU A 167 28.00 -3.50 -37.08
C GLU A 167 26.57 -3.65 -36.55
N LEU A 168 26.34 -4.56 -35.59
CA LEU A 168 25.04 -4.75 -34.95
C LEU A 168 24.57 -3.48 -34.21
N PHE A 169 25.48 -2.75 -33.54
CA PHE A 169 25.17 -1.45 -32.94
C PHE A 169 24.86 -0.36 -33.98
N ALA A 170 25.55 -0.33 -35.12
CA ALA A 170 25.23 0.59 -36.21
C ALA A 170 23.85 0.29 -36.83
N ASN A 171 23.49 -0.99 -36.97
CA ASN A 171 22.17 -1.42 -37.42
C ASN A 171 21.07 -1.15 -36.38
N PHE A 172 21.35 -1.30 -35.08
CA PHE A 172 20.46 -0.91 -33.98
C PHE A 172 20.06 0.57 -34.09
N GLU A 173 21.02 1.49 -34.17
CA GLU A 173 20.74 2.93 -34.24
C GLU A 173 19.96 3.29 -35.51
N LYS A 174 20.32 2.67 -36.64
CA LYS A 174 19.61 2.85 -37.93
C LYS A 174 18.15 2.41 -37.85
N MET A 175 17.87 1.24 -37.25
CA MET A 175 16.50 0.72 -37.06
C MET A 175 15.72 1.56 -36.06
N ARG A 176 16.35 1.97 -34.94
CA ARG A 176 15.73 2.84 -33.93
C ARG A 176 15.37 4.21 -34.50
N ALA A 177 16.24 4.81 -35.32
CA ALA A 177 15.95 6.06 -36.03
C ALA A 177 14.81 5.92 -37.05
N ALA A 178 14.66 4.74 -37.68
CA ALA A 178 13.53 4.39 -38.54
C ALA A 178 12.24 4.01 -37.77
N LYS A 179 12.28 3.99 -36.42
CA LYS A 179 11.23 3.51 -35.52
C LYS A 179 10.88 2.02 -35.64
N ASP A 180 11.74 1.22 -36.26
CA ASP A 180 11.68 -0.24 -36.18
C ASP A 180 12.31 -0.68 -34.85
N TYR A 181 11.55 -0.50 -33.76
CA TYR A 181 12.04 -0.81 -32.41
C TYR A 181 12.23 -2.31 -32.20
N LYS A 182 11.40 -3.17 -32.83
CA LYS A 182 11.53 -4.63 -32.75
C LYS A 182 12.78 -5.11 -33.49
N GLY A 183 13.03 -4.61 -34.70
CA GLY A 183 14.27 -4.86 -35.43
C GLY A 183 15.49 -4.38 -34.67
N ALA A 184 15.45 -3.17 -34.11
CA ALA A 184 16.53 -2.62 -33.28
C ALA A 184 16.81 -3.52 -32.07
N LEU A 185 15.80 -3.86 -31.26
CA LEU A 185 15.92 -4.78 -30.12
C LEU A 185 16.57 -6.12 -30.54
N ALA A 186 16.18 -6.68 -31.69
CA ALA A 186 16.81 -7.88 -32.22
C ALA A 186 18.29 -7.70 -32.58
N GLN A 187 18.73 -6.54 -33.10
CA GLN A 187 20.16 -6.26 -33.31
C GLN A 187 20.93 -6.19 -31.98
N LEU A 188 20.41 -5.45 -30.99
CA LEU A 188 21.04 -5.28 -29.68
C LEU A 188 21.17 -6.60 -28.92
N GLU A 189 20.12 -7.43 -28.90
CA GLU A 189 20.19 -8.75 -28.27
C GLU A 189 21.14 -9.71 -29.01
N THR A 190 21.33 -9.53 -30.33
CA THR A 190 22.36 -10.27 -31.09
C THR A 190 23.76 -9.80 -30.70
N ALA A 191 23.98 -8.50 -30.45
CA ALA A 191 25.27 -7.98 -30.00
C ALA A 191 25.63 -8.47 -28.58
N ILE A 192 24.63 -8.56 -27.69
CA ILE A 192 24.75 -9.17 -26.36
C ILE A 192 25.19 -10.64 -26.48
N LEU A 193 24.46 -11.45 -27.27
CA LEU A 193 24.77 -12.89 -27.46
C LEU A 193 26.09 -13.15 -28.21
N ALA A 194 26.53 -12.22 -29.07
CA ALA A 194 27.85 -12.30 -29.71
C ALA A 194 28.99 -12.00 -28.73
N THR A 195 28.71 -11.21 -27.68
CA THR A 195 29.67 -10.84 -26.62
C THR A 195 29.79 -11.93 -25.55
N ASP A 196 28.65 -12.49 -25.12
CA ASP A 196 28.61 -13.64 -24.22
C ASP A 196 27.65 -14.74 -24.76
N PRO A 197 28.18 -15.75 -25.46
CA PRO A 197 27.40 -16.88 -25.97
C PRO A 197 27.05 -17.91 -24.88
N THR A 198 27.42 -17.70 -23.61
CA THR A 198 27.07 -18.59 -22.49
C THR A 198 25.74 -18.23 -21.82
N ILE A 199 25.17 -17.07 -22.17
CA ILE A 199 23.84 -16.61 -21.71
C ILE A 199 22.78 -17.66 -22.06
N LYS A 200 22.19 -18.25 -21.02
CA LYS A 200 21.12 -19.25 -21.18
C LYS A 200 19.80 -18.55 -21.47
N LEU A 201 19.25 -18.82 -22.65
CA LEU A 201 17.87 -18.45 -23.00
C LEU A 201 16.89 -19.20 -22.06
N SER A 202 15.83 -18.53 -21.62
CA SER A 202 14.82 -19.15 -20.75
C SER A 202 13.89 -20.07 -21.57
N PRO A 203 13.34 -21.16 -21.01
CA PRO A 203 12.39 -22.01 -21.75
C PRO A 203 11.17 -21.26 -22.29
N LEU A 204 10.78 -20.17 -21.62
CA LEU A 204 9.68 -19.28 -22.02
C LEU A 204 9.97 -18.58 -23.36
N SER A 205 11.23 -18.21 -23.65
CA SER A 205 11.60 -17.52 -24.90
C SER A 205 11.46 -18.40 -26.16
N ALA A 206 11.15 -19.69 -26.00
CA ALA A 206 10.90 -20.64 -27.08
C ALA A 206 9.42 -21.01 -27.26
N GLN A 207 8.51 -20.48 -26.42
CA GLN A 207 7.11 -20.90 -26.34
C GLN A 207 6.09 -19.83 -26.77
N SER A 208 6.53 -18.62 -27.08
CA SER A 208 5.68 -17.52 -27.58
C SER A 208 6.18 -17.02 -28.94
N ALA A 209 5.29 -16.95 -29.92
CA ALA A 209 5.53 -16.25 -31.18
C ALA A 209 5.19 -14.74 -31.11
N SER A 210 4.70 -14.26 -29.96
CA SER A 210 4.22 -12.87 -29.77
C SER A 210 5.23 -11.97 -29.03
N GLN A 211 6.16 -12.54 -28.24
CA GLN A 211 7.20 -11.78 -27.53
C GLN A 211 8.26 -11.21 -28.49
N SER A 212 8.57 -9.92 -28.37
CA SER A 212 9.53 -9.22 -29.24
C SER A 212 10.99 -9.41 -28.80
N SER A 213 11.21 -9.98 -27.62
CA SER A 213 12.51 -10.15 -26.96
C SER A 213 12.87 -11.63 -26.88
N ARG A 214 14.13 -11.97 -27.15
CA ARG A 214 14.68 -13.32 -26.99
C ARG A 214 15.36 -13.52 -25.64
N LEU A 215 15.80 -12.44 -24.98
CA LEU A 215 16.49 -12.51 -23.69
C LEU A 215 15.52 -12.36 -22.48
N VAL A 216 14.26 -12.79 -22.62
CA VAL A 216 13.23 -12.68 -21.57
C VAL A 216 13.66 -13.44 -20.32
N GLY A 217 13.89 -12.70 -19.23
CA GLY A 217 14.31 -13.27 -17.95
C GLY A 217 15.74 -13.83 -17.91
N ALA A 218 16.58 -13.53 -18.90
CA ALA A 218 18.00 -13.92 -18.87
C ALA A 218 18.78 -13.13 -17.80
N ASP A 219 19.78 -13.77 -17.18
CA ASP A 219 20.74 -13.05 -16.35
C ASP A 219 21.71 -12.26 -17.25
N LEU A 220 21.67 -10.93 -17.14
CA LEU A 220 22.53 -10.00 -17.85
C LEU A 220 23.53 -9.29 -16.92
N SER A 221 23.77 -9.80 -15.71
CA SER A 221 24.68 -9.21 -14.72
C SER A 221 26.15 -9.15 -15.19
N GLY A 222 26.53 -9.97 -16.17
CA GLY A 222 27.82 -9.89 -16.88
C GLY A 222 27.89 -8.87 -18.02
N ILE A 223 26.77 -8.29 -18.44
CA ILE A 223 26.67 -7.39 -19.60
C ILE A 223 26.87 -5.92 -19.17
N PRO A 224 27.51 -5.07 -19.99
CA PRO A 224 27.74 -3.66 -19.68
C PRO A 224 26.47 -2.92 -19.24
N LEU A 225 26.60 -2.06 -18.23
CA LEU A 225 25.49 -1.26 -17.71
C LEU A 225 24.79 -0.47 -18.81
N ALA A 226 25.58 0.24 -19.64
CA ALA A 226 25.06 1.03 -20.75
C ALA A 226 24.20 0.20 -21.70
N TRP A 227 24.57 -1.06 -21.96
CA TRP A 227 23.81 -1.96 -22.84
C TRP A 227 22.55 -2.50 -22.15
N ARG A 228 22.58 -2.75 -20.84
CA ARG A 228 21.38 -3.11 -20.06
C ARG A 228 20.38 -1.95 -19.99
N LEU A 229 20.85 -0.72 -19.81
CA LEU A 229 20.03 0.50 -19.86
C LEU A 229 19.44 0.71 -21.25
N LEU A 230 20.25 0.57 -22.30
CA LEU A 230 19.79 0.67 -23.69
C LEU A 230 18.76 -0.42 -24.04
N ARG A 231 18.94 -1.66 -23.54
CA ARG A 231 17.95 -2.74 -23.68
C ARG A 231 16.65 -2.36 -22.97
N ALA A 232 16.70 -1.83 -21.75
CA ALA A 232 15.49 -1.37 -21.05
C ALA A 232 14.76 -0.24 -21.79
N ASP A 233 15.48 0.74 -22.35
CA ASP A 233 14.88 1.88 -23.06
C ASP A 233 14.29 1.49 -24.43
N ILE A 234 14.91 0.57 -25.19
CA ILE A 234 14.31 0.02 -26.42
C ILE A 234 13.15 -0.95 -26.13
N LEU A 235 13.17 -1.69 -25.01
CA LEU A 235 12.02 -2.50 -24.58
C LEU A 235 10.82 -1.61 -24.20
N VAL A 236 11.07 -0.44 -23.59
CA VAL A 236 10.04 0.59 -23.40
C VAL A 236 9.49 1.05 -24.76
N ASP A 237 10.36 1.36 -25.73
CA ASP A 237 9.94 1.71 -27.10
C ASP A 237 9.10 0.60 -27.77
N CYS A 238 9.44 -0.68 -27.55
CA CYS A 238 8.70 -1.86 -28.01
C CYS A 238 7.39 -2.16 -27.26
N ARG A 239 7.10 -1.45 -26.15
CA ARG A 239 6.01 -1.74 -25.19
C ARG A 239 6.13 -3.09 -24.44
N GLU A 240 7.34 -3.63 -24.36
CA GLU A 240 7.70 -4.80 -23.53
C GLU A 240 7.93 -4.37 -22.06
N LEU A 241 6.91 -3.75 -21.45
CA LEU A 241 7.05 -2.92 -20.24
C LEU A 241 7.43 -3.73 -18.99
N GLU A 242 7.00 -4.98 -18.87
CA GLU A 242 7.36 -5.85 -17.74
C GLU A 242 8.84 -6.25 -17.76
N GLU A 243 9.36 -6.61 -18.94
CA GLU A 243 10.77 -6.96 -19.14
C GLU A 243 11.67 -5.76 -18.82
N ALA A 244 11.33 -4.59 -19.36
CA ALA A 244 11.99 -3.32 -19.04
C ALA A 244 11.92 -3.01 -17.53
N GLY A 245 10.76 -3.17 -16.90
CA GLY A 245 10.56 -2.97 -15.47
C GLY A 245 11.46 -3.86 -14.61
N ARG A 246 11.61 -5.14 -14.98
CA ARG A 246 12.48 -6.10 -14.26
C ARG A 246 13.95 -5.74 -14.38
N ILE A 247 14.41 -5.32 -15.57
CA ILE A 247 15.79 -4.84 -15.78
C ILE A 247 16.06 -3.60 -14.94
N ILE A 248 15.16 -2.61 -14.97
CA ILE A 248 15.31 -1.35 -14.24
C ILE A 248 15.24 -1.57 -12.72
N ALA A 249 14.43 -2.51 -12.23
CA ALA A 249 14.44 -2.92 -10.82
C ALA A 249 15.80 -3.51 -10.41
N ALA A 250 16.36 -4.43 -11.21
CA ALA A 250 17.68 -5.01 -10.95
C ALA A 250 18.80 -3.94 -10.97
N ILE A 251 18.80 -3.03 -11.95
CA ILE A 251 19.77 -1.93 -12.03
C ILE A 251 19.61 -0.97 -10.84
N THR A 252 18.38 -0.57 -10.49
CA THR A 252 18.16 0.39 -9.39
C THR A 252 18.59 -0.20 -8.03
N THR A 253 18.49 -1.51 -7.85
CA THR A 253 18.96 -2.21 -6.63
C THR A 253 20.49 -2.25 -6.56
N ALA A 254 21.18 -2.53 -7.68
CA ALA A 254 22.64 -2.54 -7.74
C ALA A 254 23.25 -1.13 -7.68
N GLU A 255 22.60 -0.16 -8.32
CA GLU A 255 23.10 1.20 -8.53
C GLU A 255 22.02 2.27 -8.22
N PRO A 256 21.68 2.52 -6.93
CA PRO A 256 20.58 3.41 -6.54
C PRO A 256 20.74 4.90 -6.91
N ARG A 257 21.85 5.27 -7.57
CA ARG A 257 22.16 6.63 -8.03
C ARG A 257 22.27 6.77 -9.55
N SER A 258 22.02 5.71 -10.33
CA SER A 258 22.03 5.79 -11.79
C SER A 258 20.91 6.72 -12.28
N SER A 259 21.28 7.92 -12.74
CA SER A 259 20.35 8.94 -13.25
C SER A 259 19.55 8.40 -14.45
N GLU A 260 20.20 7.65 -15.32
CA GLU A 260 19.60 7.01 -16.48
C GLU A 260 18.58 5.93 -16.08
N ALA A 261 18.92 5.05 -15.12
CA ALA A 261 17.97 4.04 -14.61
C ALA A 261 16.73 4.69 -13.98
N ILE A 262 16.91 5.75 -13.18
CA ILE A 262 15.82 6.52 -12.57
C ILE A 262 14.97 7.23 -13.65
N THR A 263 15.59 7.65 -14.75
CA THR A 263 14.88 8.27 -15.89
C THR A 263 14.02 7.27 -16.65
N ILE A 264 14.57 6.08 -16.97
CA ILE A 264 13.80 5.01 -17.63
C ILE A 264 12.71 4.49 -16.68
N ARG A 265 12.98 4.43 -15.36
CA ARG A 265 11.94 4.17 -14.33
C ARG A 265 10.82 5.20 -14.41
N ALA A 266 11.14 6.50 -14.40
CA ALA A 266 10.14 7.55 -14.51
C ALA A 266 9.34 7.47 -15.83
N ARG A 267 9.99 7.08 -16.94
CA ARG A 267 9.34 6.82 -18.24
C ARG A 267 8.37 5.63 -18.18
N LEU A 268 8.78 4.50 -17.60
CA LEU A 268 7.92 3.33 -17.37
C LEU A 268 6.67 3.69 -16.56
N LEU A 269 6.85 4.40 -15.45
CA LEU A 269 5.75 4.81 -14.57
C LEU A 269 4.80 5.82 -15.23
N PHE A 270 5.30 6.65 -16.15
CA PHE A 270 4.50 7.58 -16.96
C PHE A 270 3.64 6.88 -18.02
N LEU A 271 4.12 5.78 -18.61
CA LEU A 271 3.38 4.99 -19.60
C LEU A 271 2.29 4.11 -18.95
N LEU A 272 2.60 3.54 -17.79
CA LEU A 272 1.67 2.70 -17.03
C LEU A 272 0.63 3.50 -16.23
N ASP A 273 0.88 4.79 -15.95
CA ASP A 273 0.05 5.68 -15.11
C ASP A 273 -0.35 5.05 -13.75
N ASN A 274 0.57 4.22 -13.22
CA ASN A 274 0.49 3.53 -11.92
C ASN A 274 0.78 4.46 -10.73
N HIS A 275 1.23 5.70 -10.98
CA HIS A 275 1.57 6.66 -9.94
C HIS A 275 1.21 8.09 -10.35
N GLN A 276 0.93 8.90 -9.34
CA GLN A 276 0.68 10.33 -9.51
C GLN A 276 1.88 11.04 -10.15
N SER A 277 1.61 12.03 -11.01
CA SER A 277 2.64 12.80 -11.73
C SER A 277 3.63 13.52 -10.80
N SER A 278 3.26 13.73 -9.53
CA SER A 278 4.14 14.18 -8.45
C SER A 278 5.34 13.24 -8.20
N ILE A 279 5.12 11.92 -8.18
CA ILE A 279 6.17 10.90 -7.99
C ILE A 279 7.11 10.86 -9.20
N ILE A 280 6.55 10.93 -10.40
CA ILE A 280 7.32 10.99 -11.66
C ILE A 280 8.18 12.26 -11.69
N ILE A 281 7.62 13.41 -11.29
CA ILE A 281 8.36 14.68 -11.13
C ILE A 281 9.48 14.55 -10.10
N GLN A 282 9.24 13.92 -8.94
CA GLN A 282 10.25 13.72 -7.90
C GLN A 282 11.41 12.83 -8.39
N LEU A 283 11.12 11.70 -9.04
CA LEU A 283 12.15 10.81 -9.62
C LEU A 283 13.00 11.54 -10.66
N LEU A 284 12.39 12.35 -11.53
CA LEU A 284 13.11 13.13 -12.54
C LEU A 284 13.93 14.27 -11.94
N GLN A 285 13.47 14.89 -10.84
CA GLN A 285 14.27 15.84 -10.06
C GLN A 285 15.43 15.14 -9.33
N GLN A 286 15.25 13.90 -8.86
CA GLN A 286 16.31 13.10 -8.26
C GLN A 286 17.37 12.71 -9.30
N ALA A 287 16.96 12.25 -10.49
CA ALA A 287 17.87 11.98 -11.60
C ALA A 287 18.72 13.22 -11.96
N LEU A 288 18.08 14.39 -12.09
CA LEU A 288 18.76 15.68 -12.32
C LEU A 288 19.60 16.18 -11.15
N SER A 289 19.48 15.60 -9.95
CA SER A 289 20.35 15.89 -8.80
C SER A 289 21.60 15.01 -8.77
N TYR A 290 21.60 13.87 -9.47
CA TYR A 290 22.76 12.98 -9.62
C TYR A 290 23.54 13.28 -10.91
N ASP A 291 22.84 13.56 -12.00
CA ASP A 291 23.39 14.10 -13.25
C ASP A 291 22.52 15.28 -13.72
N PRO A 292 22.96 16.54 -13.50
CA PRO A 292 22.27 17.73 -13.99
C PRO A 292 22.10 17.76 -15.51
N ASP A 293 22.99 17.15 -16.29
CA ASP A 293 23.05 17.21 -17.75
C ASP A 293 22.30 16.08 -18.47
N ASN A 294 21.64 15.20 -17.72
CA ASN A 294 20.70 14.21 -18.25
C ASN A 294 19.57 14.88 -19.04
N ARG A 295 19.76 14.98 -20.36
CA ARG A 295 18.83 15.63 -21.29
C ARG A 295 17.47 14.93 -21.34
N HIS A 296 17.43 13.61 -21.14
CA HIS A 296 16.20 12.82 -21.19
C HIS A 296 15.34 13.10 -19.95
N ALA A 297 15.95 13.13 -18.75
CA ALA A 297 15.26 13.54 -17.52
C ALA A 297 14.74 14.99 -17.61
N ARG A 298 15.57 15.91 -18.13
CA ARG A 298 15.23 17.33 -18.32
C ARG A 298 14.05 17.51 -19.29
N ALA A 299 14.02 16.75 -20.39
CA ALA A 299 12.93 16.77 -21.36
C ALA A 299 11.63 16.19 -20.79
N LEU A 300 11.67 14.99 -20.22
CA LEU A 300 10.50 14.32 -19.66
C LEU A 300 9.90 15.12 -18.48
N LEU A 301 10.75 15.73 -17.62
CA LEU A 301 10.29 16.60 -16.54
C LEU A 301 9.52 17.83 -17.04
N LYS A 302 9.89 18.37 -18.21
CA LYS A 302 9.18 19.48 -18.85
C LYS A 302 7.83 19.02 -19.42
N GLN A 303 7.79 17.86 -20.09
CA GLN A 303 6.57 17.25 -20.63
C GLN A 303 5.57 16.96 -19.52
N VAL A 304 5.96 16.18 -18.50
CA VAL A 304 5.09 15.77 -17.38
C VAL A 304 4.50 17.00 -16.65
N LYS A 305 5.28 18.07 -16.46
CA LYS A 305 4.79 19.31 -15.83
C LYS A 305 3.79 20.08 -16.69
N ALA A 306 3.99 20.16 -18.01
CA ALA A 306 3.05 20.81 -18.92
C ALA A 306 1.71 20.05 -18.99
N LEU A 307 1.79 18.72 -19.05
CA LEU A 307 0.63 17.84 -19.12
C LEU A 307 -0.17 17.84 -17.82
N GLU A 308 0.47 17.76 -16.64
CA GLU A 308 -0.26 17.81 -15.38
C GLU A 308 -0.94 19.18 -15.17
N GLN A 309 -0.34 20.28 -15.63
CA GLN A 309 -0.98 21.61 -15.61
C GLN A 309 -2.23 21.66 -16.51
N LEU A 310 -2.17 21.17 -17.76
CA LEU A 310 -3.33 21.13 -18.67
C LEU A 310 -4.44 20.18 -18.17
N LYS A 311 -4.06 19.04 -17.57
CA LYS A 311 -4.97 18.08 -16.95
C LYS A 311 -5.68 18.71 -15.74
N LYS A 312 -4.95 19.47 -14.92
CA LYS A 312 -5.52 20.27 -13.84
C LYS A 312 -6.47 21.35 -14.35
N GLU A 313 -6.10 22.13 -15.37
CA GLU A 313 -6.98 23.15 -15.97
C GLU A 313 -8.31 22.54 -16.46
N GLY A 314 -8.25 21.37 -17.10
CA GLY A 314 -9.46 20.63 -17.51
C GLY A 314 -10.31 20.14 -16.34
N ASN A 315 -9.67 19.59 -15.30
CA ASN A 315 -10.35 19.14 -14.09
C ASN A 315 -11.02 20.29 -13.33
N ASP A 316 -10.31 21.40 -13.13
CA ASP A 316 -10.78 22.59 -12.40
C ASP A 316 -11.95 23.26 -13.15
N ALA A 317 -11.86 23.36 -14.48
CA ALA A 317 -12.95 23.87 -15.32
C ALA A 317 -14.19 22.94 -15.28
N PHE A 318 -14.00 21.62 -15.30
CA PHE A 318 -15.09 20.64 -15.21
C PHE A 318 -15.81 20.70 -13.85
N GLN A 319 -15.06 20.89 -12.76
CA GLN A 319 -15.64 21.11 -11.42
C GLN A 319 -16.40 22.43 -11.31
N GLN A 320 -15.93 23.50 -11.98
CA GLN A 320 -16.64 24.78 -12.11
C GLN A 320 -17.87 24.71 -13.05
N GLY A 321 -18.19 23.54 -13.62
CA GLY A 321 -19.29 23.35 -14.58
C GLY A 321 -19.02 23.86 -16.00
N LYS A 322 -17.84 24.46 -16.24
CA LYS A 322 -17.44 25.10 -17.48
C LYS A 322 -16.99 24.07 -18.53
N SER A 323 -17.96 23.32 -19.04
CA SER A 323 -17.69 22.11 -19.84
C SER A 323 -16.94 22.41 -21.16
N GLU A 324 -17.10 23.58 -21.77
CA GLU A 324 -16.31 23.97 -22.97
C GLU A 324 -14.84 24.28 -22.64
N GLU A 325 -14.57 25.02 -21.55
CA GLU A 325 -13.19 25.27 -21.08
C GLU A 325 -12.49 23.95 -20.76
N ALA A 326 -13.20 23.02 -20.09
CA ALA A 326 -12.69 21.69 -19.78
C ALA A 326 -12.40 20.86 -21.04
N ALA A 327 -13.32 20.81 -22.00
CA ALA A 327 -13.13 20.09 -23.26
C ALA A 327 -11.96 20.66 -24.09
N ALA A 328 -11.76 21.97 -24.08
CA ALA A 328 -10.63 22.62 -24.72
C ALA A 328 -9.30 22.31 -24.03
N ALA A 329 -9.25 22.30 -22.69
CA ALA A 329 -8.05 21.96 -21.93
C ALA A 329 -7.63 20.48 -22.11
N TYR A 330 -8.58 19.53 -22.03
CA TYR A 330 -8.30 18.13 -22.33
C TYR A 330 -7.90 17.91 -23.80
N THR A 331 -8.42 18.72 -24.74
CA THR A 331 -7.99 18.64 -26.14
C THR A 331 -6.53 19.09 -26.30
N LYS A 332 -6.15 20.25 -25.76
CA LYS A 332 -4.74 20.70 -25.73
C LYS A 332 -3.80 19.67 -25.11
N TRP A 333 -4.26 18.96 -24.08
CA TRP A 333 -3.50 17.87 -23.46
C TRP A 333 -3.28 16.71 -24.45
N LEU A 334 -4.36 16.27 -25.11
CA LEU A 334 -4.35 15.18 -26.10
C LEU A 334 -3.63 15.54 -27.41
N ASP A 335 -3.45 16.84 -27.68
CA ASP A 335 -2.65 17.36 -28.80
C ASP A 335 -1.15 17.47 -28.44
N GLN A 336 -0.81 17.60 -27.15
CA GLN A 336 0.59 17.69 -26.68
C GLN A 336 1.23 16.34 -26.36
N ASP A 337 0.45 15.32 -26.00
CA ASP A 337 0.97 13.99 -25.66
C ASP A 337 0.36 12.89 -26.53
N SER A 338 1.21 12.23 -27.32
CA SER A 338 0.80 11.13 -28.18
C SER A 338 1.01 9.74 -27.58
N ASP A 339 1.61 9.60 -26.38
CA ASP A 339 2.31 8.36 -26.01
C ASP A 339 2.14 7.88 -24.55
N SER A 340 1.57 8.67 -23.64
CA SER A 340 1.39 8.36 -22.21
C SER A 340 0.38 7.25 -21.86
N GLY A 341 0.13 6.31 -22.79
CA GLY A 341 -0.60 5.06 -22.57
C GLY A 341 -1.88 5.21 -21.75
N VAL A 342 -1.87 4.58 -20.57
CA VAL A 342 -3.02 4.54 -19.64
C VAL A 342 -3.43 5.94 -19.17
N GLY A 343 -2.49 6.89 -19.03
CA GLY A 343 -2.78 8.28 -18.70
C GLY A 343 -3.59 8.99 -19.78
N ARG A 344 -3.25 8.73 -21.06
CA ARG A 344 -4.01 9.23 -22.22
C ARG A 344 -5.40 8.61 -22.31
N ALA A 345 -5.57 7.33 -22.01
CA ALA A 345 -6.88 6.69 -21.88
C ALA A 345 -7.75 7.39 -20.80
N LYS A 346 -7.20 7.67 -19.62
CA LYS A 346 -7.93 8.40 -18.56
C LYS A 346 -8.32 9.83 -18.98
N VAL A 347 -7.49 10.56 -19.73
CA VAL A 347 -7.84 11.91 -20.24
C VAL A 347 -8.88 11.86 -21.36
N LEU A 348 -8.81 10.90 -22.27
CA LEU A 348 -9.89 10.63 -23.25
C LEU A 348 -11.21 10.36 -22.53
N SER A 349 -11.21 9.53 -21.48
CA SER A 349 -12.40 9.25 -20.66
C SER A 349 -12.97 10.53 -19.99
N ASN A 350 -12.10 11.42 -19.50
CA ASN A 350 -12.53 12.72 -18.93
C ASN A 350 -13.10 13.66 -20.00
N ARG A 351 -12.49 13.72 -21.20
CA ARG A 351 -13.01 14.50 -22.33
C ARG A 351 -14.35 13.95 -22.81
N ALA A 352 -14.51 12.62 -22.94
CA ALA A 352 -15.78 11.96 -23.24
C ALA A 352 -16.89 12.32 -22.23
N THR A 353 -16.57 12.32 -20.92
CA THR A 353 -17.51 12.77 -19.86
C THR A 353 -18.02 14.18 -20.14
N THR A 354 -17.09 15.06 -20.54
CA THR A 354 -17.34 16.48 -20.77
C THR A 354 -18.12 16.72 -22.06
N LEU A 355 -17.80 15.98 -23.13
CA LEU A 355 -18.53 15.98 -24.39
C LEU A 355 -19.96 15.44 -24.22
N SER A 356 -20.15 14.39 -23.43
CA SER A 356 -21.49 13.85 -23.16
C SER A 356 -22.35 14.85 -22.35
N LYS A 357 -21.77 15.58 -21.38
CA LYS A 357 -22.44 16.73 -20.73
C LYS A 357 -22.80 17.87 -21.69
N LEU A 358 -22.06 18.04 -22.79
CA LEU A 358 -22.32 19.03 -23.85
C LEU A 358 -23.28 18.50 -24.94
N GLY A 359 -23.92 17.33 -24.75
CA GLY A 359 -24.77 16.69 -25.77
C GLY A 359 -24.01 16.12 -26.98
N ARG A 360 -22.67 16.17 -26.97
CA ARG A 360 -21.80 15.74 -28.08
C ARG A 360 -21.52 14.24 -28.04
N HIS A 361 -22.56 13.44 -27.85
CA HIS A 361 -22.47 11.99 -27.56
C HIS A 361 -21.67 11.21 -28.61
N ALA A 362 -21.80 11.54 -29.90
CA ALA A 362 -20.99 10.90 -30.96
C ALA A 362 -19.48 11.12 -30.79
N LYS A 363 -19.03 12.28 -30.30
CA LYS A 363 -17.62 12.55 -29.98
C LYS A 363 -17.19 11.91 -28.65
N ALA A 364 -18.14 11.69 -27.72
CA ALA A 364 -17.87 10.94 -26.50
C ALA A 364 -17.66 9.44 -26.78
N VAL A 365 -18.41 8.86 -27.73
CA VAL A 365 -18.17 7.49 -28.23
C VAL A 365 -16.79 7.37 -28.87
N ASP A 366 -16.42 8.32 -29.75
CA ASP A 366 -15.10 8.37 -30.40
C ASP A 366 -13.93 8.39 -29.39
N ASP A 367 -14.01 9.27 -28.38
CA ASP A 367 -13.02 9.34 -27.29
C ASP A 367 -12.96 8.06 -26.46
N VAL A 368 -14.10 7.40 -26.18
CA VAL A 368 -14.12 6.17 -25.37
C VAL A 368 -13.61 4.97 -26.16
N THR A 369 -13.94 4.83 -27.44
CA THR A 369 -13.40 3.76 -28.28
C THR A 369 -11.87 3.86 -28.39
N LYS A 370 -11.34 5.06 -28.65
CA LYS A 370 -9.87 5.32 -28.61
C LYS A 370 -9.25 5.08 -27.24
N SER A 371 -10.02 5.26 -26.17
CA SER A 371 -9.57 4.96 -24.81
C SER A 371 -9.57 3.46 -24.50
N LEU A 372 -10.46 2.67 -25.12
CA LEU A 372 -10.51 1.21 -24.99
C LEU A 372 -9.38 0.57 -25.82
N GLU A 373 -9.25 0.90 -27.11
CA GLU A 373 -8.16 0.46 -27.99
C GLU A 373 -6.77 0.68 -27.35
N LEU A 374 -6.57 1.85 -26.73
CA LEU A 374 -5.32 2.19 -26.05
C LEU A 374 -5.14 1.43 -24.72
N LEU A 375 -6.22 1.12 -24.00
CA LEU A 375 -6.14 0.38 -22.74
C LEU A 375 -5.96 -1.12 -22.97
N GLU A 376 -6.58 -1.68 -24.01
CA GLU A 376 -6.42 -3.05 -24.47
C GLU A 376 -4.97 -3.31 -24.90
N SER A 377 -4.40 -2.45 -25.76
CA SER A 377 -3.01 -2.59 -26.24
C SER A 377 -1.93 -2.50 -25.15
N TYR A 378 -2.25 -1.92 -23.98
CA TYR A 378 -1.38 -1.90 -22.80
C TYR A 378 -1.69 -2.99 -21.76
N SER A 379 -2.89 -3.58 -21.77
CA SER A 379 -3.30 -4.61 -20.82
C SER A 379 -3.13 -6.04 -21.36
N PHE A 380 -3.19 -6.19 -22.69
CA PHE A 380 -3.15 -7.48 -23.40
C PHE A 380 -2.20 -7.39 -24.62
N PRO A 381 -0.89 -7.13 -24.42
CA PRO A 381 0.05 -6.97 -25.53
C PRO A 381 0.12 -8.25 -26.38
N GLY A 382 -0.26 -8.12 -27.66
CA GLY A 382 -0.27 -9.22 -28.63
C GLY A 382 -1.62 -9.93 -28.84
N SER A 383 -2.72 -9.46 -28.23
CA SER A 383 -4.07 -10.05 -28.43
C SER A 383 -4.77 -9.67 -29.75
N SER A 384 -4.07 -9.03 -30.71
CA SER A 384 -4.67 -8.31 -31.86
C SER A 384 -5.47 -9.14 -32.88
N GLU A 385 -5.61 -10.45 -32.68
CA GLU A 385 -6.38 -11.37 -33.52
C GLU A 385 -7.55 -12.04 -32.76
N VAL A 386 -7.74 -11.75 -31.46
CA VAL A 386 -8.74 -12.38 -30.59
C VAL A 386 -9.48 -11.30 -29.77
N GLU A 387 -10.82 -11.30 -29.81
CA GLU A 387 -11.61 -10.43 -28.94
C GLU A 387 -11.31 -10.76 -27.46
N THR A 388 -10.88 -9.75 -26.69
CA THR A 388 -10.52 -9.92 -25.28
C THR A 388 -11.78 -10.26 -24.47
N SER A 389 -11.79 -11.38 -23.75
CA SER A 389 -13.01 -11.84 -23.08
C SER A 389 -13.33 -10.98 -21.86
N ALA A 390 -14.61 -10.91 -21.47
CA ALA A 390 -15.02 -10.17 -20.28
C ALA A 390 -14.35 -10.70 -18.99
N ALA A 391 -13.93 -11.97 -18.96
CA ALA A 391 -13.14 -12.53 -17.86
C ALA A 391 -11.69 -12.02 -17.86
N ASP A 392 -11.07 -11.83 -19.02
CA ASP A 392 -9.72 -11.24 -19.12
C ASP A 392 -9.76 -9.75 -18.71
N LEU A 393 -10.79 -9.02 -19.14
CA LEU A 393 -11.08 -7.65 -18.72
C LEU A 393 -11.29 -7.57 -17.20
N ALA A 394 -12.08 -8.48 -16.62
CA ALA A 394 -12.35 -8.55 -15.18
C ALA A 394 -11.08 -8.78 -14.34
N ASN A 395 -10.20 -9.67 -14.80
CA ASN A 395 -8.95 -10.04 -14.13
C ASN A 395 -7.79 -9.04 -14.36
N SER A 396 -7.95 -8.09 -15.29
CA SER A 396 -6.93 -7.09 -15.60
C SER A 396 -6.71 -6.08 -14.47
N SER A 397 -5.48 -5.53 -14.37
CA SER A 397 -5.14 -4.42 -13.48
C SER A 397 -5.96 -3.14 -13.73
N HIS A 398 -6.66 -3.06 -14.86
CA HIS A 398 -7.44 -1.90 -15.30
C HIS A 398 -8.95 -2.17 -15.34
N SER A 399 -9.42 -3.28 -14.75
CA SER A 399 -10.82 -3.75 -14.72
C SER A 399 -11.83 -2.63 -14.39
N SER A 400 -11.56 -1.80 -13.36
CA SER A 400 -12.45 -0.68 -12.98
C SER A 400 -12.48 0.46 -14.01
N LEU A 401 -11.41 0.65 -14.78
CA LEU A 401 -11.36 1.62 -15.89
C LEU A 401 -12.06 1.06 -17.14
N PHE A 402 -11.87 -0.23 -17.47
CA PHE A 402 -12.62 -0.90 -18.54
C PHE A 402 -14.13 -0.80 -18.30
N LEU A 403 -14.61 -1.23 -17.12
CA LEU A 403 -16.02 -1.14 -16.73
C LEU A 403 -16.59 0.27 -16.93
N LYS A 404 -15.87 1.28 -16.44
CA LYS A 404 -16.24 2.70 -16.57
C LYS A 404 -16.27 3.21 -18.01
N LEU A 405 -15.46 2.65 -18.91
CA LEU A 405 -15.45 2.98 -20.33
C LEU A 405 -16.64 2.34 -21.05
N TYR A 406 -16.87 1.03 -20.90
CA TYR A 406 -18.02 0.36 -21.51
C TYR A 406 -19.35 0.99 -21.10
N LEU A 407 -19.59 1.18 -19.78
CA LEU A 407 -20.81 1.84 -19.29
C LEU A 407 -21.01 3.24 -19.91
N ARG A 408 -19.94 4.03 -20.03
CA ARG A 408 -19.99 5.38 -20.60
C ARG A 408 -20.25 5.39 -22.11
N ARG A 409 -19.76 4.39 -22.84
CA ARG A 409 -20.03 4.24 -24.27
C ARG A 409 -21.47 3.76 -24.49
N ALA A 410 -21.94 2.82 -23.67
CA ALA A 410 -23.33 2.37 -23.63
C ALA A 410 -24.31 3.53 -23.36
N ASP A 411 -24.09 4.32 -22.30
CA ASP A 411 -24.86 5.53 -21.98
C ASP A 411 -24.92 6.48 -23.19
N SER A 412 -23.79 6.68 -23.86
CA SER A 412 -23.67 7.59 -25.01
C SER A 412 -24.36 7.03 -26.25
N TYR A 413 -24.36 5.71 -26.46
CA TYR A 413 -25.14 5.03 -27.49
C TYR A 413 -26.65 5.11 -27.22
N CYS A 414 -27.10 4.99 -25.98
CA CYS A 414 -28.51 5.23 -25.61
C CYS A 414 -28.97 6.65 -25.94
N LYS A 415 -28.09 7.66 -25.83
CA LYS A 415 -28.36 9.05 -26.24
C LYS A 415 -28.23 9.30 -27.76
N LEU A 416 -27.82 8.28 -28.52
CA LEU A 416 -27.76 8.28 -29.99
C LEU A 416 -28.78 7.29 -30.59
N GLU A 417 -29.70 6.75 -29.79
CA GLU A 417 -30.71 5.73 -30.17
C GLU A 417 -30.10 4.42 -30.71
N LYS A 418 -28.79 4.21 -30.45
CA LYS A 418 -27.98 3.05 -30.84
C LYS A 418 -28.09 1.91 -29.83
N TYR A 419 -29.32 1.41 -29.65
CA TYR A 419 -29.65 0.47 -28.58
C TYR A 419 -28.93 -0.89 -28.68
N GLU A 420 -28.55 -1.33 -29.88
CA GLU A 420 -27.88 -2.62 -30.11
C GLU A 420 -26.37 -2.56 -29.86
N GLU A 421 -25.74 -1.40 -30.07
CA GLU A 421 -24.39 -1.11 -29.57
C GLU A 421 -24.39 -0.90 -28.05
N ALA A 422 -25.37 -0.18 -27.51
CA ALA A 422 -25.51 0.04 -26.06
C ALA A 422 -25.68 -1.28 -25.28
N LEU A 423 -26.53 -2.18 -25.78
CA LEU A 423 -26.77 -3.48 -25.15
C LEU A 423 -25.48 -4.33 -25.11
N ARG A 424 -24.69 -4.33 -26.19
CA ARG A 424 -23.38 -5.03 -26.22
C ARG A 424 -22.41 -4.49 -25.17
N ASP A 425 -22.26 -3.17 -25.09
CA ASP A 425 -21.37 -2.56 -24.09
C ASP A 425 -21.84 -2.83 -22.65
N TYR A 426 -23.16 -2.81 -22.37
CA TYR A 426 -23.67 -3.19 -21.05
C TYR A 426 -23.48 -4.70 -20.75
N THR A 427 -23.58 -5.59 -21.74
CA THR A 427 -23.29 -7.02 -21.55
C THR A 427 -21.81 -7.29 -21.26
N VAL A 428 -20.89 -6.56 -21.89
CA VAL A 428 -19.45 -6.63 -21.51
C VAL A 428 -19.24 -6.09 -20.09
N ALA A 429 -19.94 -5.02 -19.71
CA ALA A 429 -19.89 -4.48 -18.35
C ALA A 429 -20.41 -5.46 -17.27
N ASP A 430 -21.51 -6.19 -17.54
CA ASP A 430 -22.00 -7.26 -16.65
C ASP A 430 -21.01 -8.44 -16.60
N GLY A 431 -20.38 -8.81 -17.71
CA GLY A 431 -19.30 -9.80 -17.72
C GLY A 431 -18.07 -9.40 -16.89
N ILE A 432 -17.74 -8.09 -16.83
CA ILE A 432 -16.67 -7.55 -15.99
C ILE A 432 -17.08 -7.51 -14.50
N LYS A 433 -18.36 -7.20 -14.21
CA LYS A 433 -18.89 -7.11 -12.84
C LYS A 433 -20.25 -7.81 -12.71
N PRO A 434 -20.28 -9.16 -12.63
CA PRO A 434 -21.53 -9.91 -12.66
C PRO A 434 -22.43 -9.64 -11.46
N ASN A 435 -23.75 -9.69 -11.70
CA ASN A 435 -24.81 -9.48 -10.70
C ASN A 435 -24.91 -8.04 -10.16
N ASP A 436 -24.36 -7.05 -10.86
CA ASP A 436 -24.56 -5.65 -10.49
C ASP A 436 -25.98 -5.18 -10.80
N GLY A 437 -26.69 -4.71 -9.76
CA GLY A 437 -28.08 -4.28 -9.88
C GLY A 437 -28.30 -3.05 -10.78
N GLU A 438 -27.33 -2.13 -10.89
CA GLU A 438 -27.43 -0.97 -11.78
C GLU A 438 -27.24 -1.39 -13.24
N ILE A 439 -26.25 -2.27 -13.52
CA ILE A 439 -26.01 -2.79 -14.87
C ILE A 439 -27.20 -3.64 -15.34
N LEU A 440 -27.71 -4.55 -14.51
CA LEU A 440 -28.89 -5.36 -14.83
C LEU A 440 -30.17 -4.52 -14.97
N ASN A 441 -30.26 -3.36 -14.33
CA ASN A 441 -31.33 -2.39 -14.57
C ASN A 441 -31.14 -1.65 -15.91
N ALA A 442 -29.92 -1.24 -16.24
CA ALA A 442 -29.61 -0.60 -17.53
C ALA A 442 -29.88 -1.55 -18.71
N ILE A 443 -29.44 -2.81 -18.63
CA ILE A 443 -29.74 -3.85 -19.63
C ILE A 443 -31.25 -4.00 -19.85
N ARG A 444 -32.04 -4.15 -18.76
CA ARG A 444 -33.50 -4.27 -18.86
C ARG A 444 -34.15 -2.99 -19.42
N SER A 445 -33.65 -1.81 -19.06
CA SER A 445 -34.13 -0.53 -19.58
C SER A 445 -33.87 -0.40 -21.09
N VAL A 446 -32.66 -0.73 -21.56
CA VAL A 446 -32.32 -0.74 -23.00
C VAL A 446 -33.13 -1.78 -23.76
N GLN A 447 -33.29 -3.00 -23.23
CA GLN A 447 -34.12 -4.03 -23.86
C GLN A 447 -35.59 -3.58 -23.99
N HIS A 448 -36.14 -2.94 -22.95
CA HIS A 448 -37.49 -2.38 -23.01
C HIS A 448 -37.60 -1.23 -24.03
N THR A 449 -36.67 -0.28 -24.01
CA THR A 449 -36.66 0.85 -24.96
C THR A 449 -36.44 0.38 -26.40
N MET A 450 -35.60 -0.64 -26.63
CA MET A 450 -35.41 -1.25 -27.95
C MET A 450 -36.69 -1.96 -28.45
N LYS A 451 -37.42 -2.66 -27.57
CA LYS A 451 -38.74 -3.23 -27.91
C LYS A 451 -39.75 -2.12 -28.22
N ALA A 452 -39.81 -1.07 -27.41
CA ALA A 452 -40.69 0.08 -27.65
C ALA A 452 -40.37 0.82 -28.96
N ALA A 453 -39.09 0.95 -29.32
CA ALA A 453 -38.65 1.54 -30.59
C ALA A 453 -38.93 0.65 -31.81
N LYS A 454 -38.99 -0.67 -31.63
CA LYS A 454 -39.38 -1.64 -32.67
C LYS A 454 -40.90 -1.84 -32.77
N ARG A 455 -41.69 -1.27 -31.85
CA ARG A 455 -43.16 -1.34 -31.84
C ARG A 455 -43.77 -0.39 -32.87
N LYS A 456 -44.68 -0.89 -33.70
CA LYS A 456 -45.40 -0.10 -34.73
C LYS A 456 -46.26 0.98 -34.06
N ASP A 457 -46.22 2.23 -34.56
CA ASP A 457 -47.16 3.27 -34.14
C ASP A 457 -48.41 3.28 -35.04
N TYR A 458 -49.47 2.64 -34.56
CA TYR A 458 -50.71 2.45 -35.32
C TYR A 458 -51.51 3.75 -35.53
N TYR A 459 -51.37 4.74 -34.64
CA TYR A 459 -51.97 6.07 -34.85
C TYR A 459 -51.27 6.79 -35.99
N LYS A 460 -49.93 6.79 -36.01
CA LYS A 460 -49.11 7.38 -37.06
C LYS A 460 -49.33 6.69 -38.42
N ILE A 461 -49.54 5.37 -38.44
CA ILE A 461 -49.90 4.61 -39.66
C ILE A 461 -51.25 5.07 -40.24
N LEU A 462 -52.24 5.38 -39.40
CA LEU A 462 -53.54 5.92 -39.83
C LEU A 462 -53.53 7.45 -40.05
N GLY A 463 -52.45 8.16 -39.73
CA GLY A 463 -52.36 9.61 -39.83
C GLY A 463 -53.13 10.36 -38.73
N LEU A 464 -53.18 9.80 -37.52
CA LEU A 464 -53.92 10.31 -36.37
C LEU A 464 -53.00 10.67 -35.19
N GLU A 465 -53.49 11.56 -34.33
CA GLU A 465 -52.91 11.85 -33.02
C GLU A 465 -53.49 10.91 -31.94
N ARG A 466 -52.72 10.68 -30.86
CA ARG A 466 -53.16 9.82 -29.75
C ARG A 466 -54.27 10.50 -28.95
N GLY A 467 -55.27 9.73 -28.53
CA GLY A 467 -56.48 10.25 -27.86
C GLY A 467 -57.61 10.66 -28.80
N CYS A 468 -57.48 10.46 -30.12
CA CYS A 468 -58.57 10.65 -31.07
C CYS A 468 -59.78 9.74 -30.81
N SER A 469 -60.97 10.18 -31.20
CA SER A 469 -62.21 9.43 -31.02
C SER A 469 -62.31 8.22 -31.95
N ASP A 470 -63.08 7.21 -31.54
CA ASP A 470 -63.33 6.02 -32.38
C ASP A 470 -64.04 6.37 -33.70
N SER A 471 -64.71 7.53 -33.77
CA SER A 471 -65.31 8.06 -35.00
C SER A 471 -64.25 8.51 -36.00
N GLU A 472 -63.14 9.08 -35.52
CA GLU A 472 -62.00 9.54 -36.31
C GLU A 472 -61.12 8.37 -36.74
N ILE A 473 -60.87 7.40 -35.84
CA ILE A 473 -60.20 6.13 -36.17
C ILE A 473 -60.93 5.43 -37.33
N LYS A 474 -62.26 5.26 -37.21
CA LYS A 474 -63.11 4.67 -38.26
C LYS A 474 -63.24 5.54 -39.51
N LYS A 475 -62.93 6.84 -39.46
CA LYS A 475 -62.90 7.73 -40.64
C LYS A 475 -61.55 7.62 -41.36
N ALA A 476 -60.45 7.74 -40.63
CA ALA A 476 -59.09 7.62 -41.15
C ALA A 476 -58.85 6.25 -41.78
N TYR A 477 -59.23 5.16 -41.11
CA TYR A 477 -59.15 3.81 -41.69
C TYR A 477 -59.88 3.72 -43.03
N ARG A 478 -61.13 4.18 -43.13
CA ARG A 478 -61.88 4.15 -44.40
C ARG A 478 -61.22 5.01 -45.49
N THR A 479 -60.68 6.18 -45.15
CA THR A 479 -59.96 7.03 -46.12
C THR A 479 -58.65 6.39 -46.59
N MET A 480 -57.87 5.83 -45.67
CA MET A 480 -56.56 5.23 -45.96
C MET A 480 -56.70 3.87 -46.68
N ALA A 481 -57.61 3.00 -46.23
CA ALA A 481 -57.93 1.75 -46.91
C ALA A 481 -58.47 1.97 -48.33
N LEU A 482 -59.33 2.99 -48.55
CA LEU A 482 -59.80 3.34 -49.89
C LEU A 482 -58.68 3.91 -50.78
N LYS A 483 -57.68 4.59 -50.20
CA LYS A 483 -56.52 5.13 -50.92
C LYS A 483 -55.55 4.04 -51.36
N TYR A 484 -55.28 3.07 -50.47
CA TYR A 484 -54.34 1.98 -50.71
C TYR A 484 -55.03 0.64 -51.03
N HIS A 485 -56.26 0.65 -51.56
CA HIS A 485 -56.94 -0.56 -52.01
C HIS A 485 -56.31 -1.08 -53.32
N PRO A 486 -56.07 -2.40 -53.49
CA PRO A 486 -55.46 -2.94 -54.71
C PRO A 486 -56.18 -2.54 -56.00
N ASP A 487 -57.52 -2.58 -56.03
CA ASP A 487 -58.34 -2.20 -57.19
C ASP A 487 -58.11 -0.76 -57.69
N LYS A 488 -57.58 0.14 -56.84
CA LYS A 488 -57.26 1.52 -57.23
C LYS A 488 -55.82 1.72 -57.71
N GLN A 489 -55.01 0.66 -57.74
CA GLN A 489 -53.58 0.69 -58.02
C GLN A 489 -53.20 0.03 -59.36
N ALA A 490 -54.18 -0.32 -60.19
CA ALA A 490 -53.97 -0.97 -61.49
C ALA A 490 -52.91 -0.26 -62.37
N ASN A 491 -52.79 1.07 -62.25
CA ASN A 491 -51.90 1.91 -63.04
C ASN A 491 -50.51 2.18 -62.39
N LEU A 492 -50.21 1.64 -61.21
CA LEU A 492 -48.92 1.82 -60.54
C LEU A 492 -47.85 0.84 -61.07
N THR A 493 -46.57 1.17 -60.89
CA THR A 493 -45.47 0.22 -61.12
C THR A 493 -45.44 -0.87 -60.04
N ASP A 494 -44.76 -1.98 -60.29
CA ASP A 494 -44.84 -3.14 -59.39
C ASP A 494 -44.19 -2.89 -58.02
N ALA A 495 -43.14 -2.05 -57.97
CA ALA A 495 -42.56 -1.59 -56.70
C ALA A 495 -43.50 -0.66 -55.91
N GLU A 496 -44.24 0.22 -56.60
CA GLU A 496 -45.25 1.08 -55.96
C GLU A 496 -46.46 0.27 -55.47
N LYS A 497 -46.85 -0.79 -56.19
CA LYS A 497 -47.85 -1.76 -55.74
C LYS A 497 -47.38 -2.51 -54.49
N GLU A 498 -46.15 -3.02 -54.46
CA GLU A 498 -45.60 -3.72 -53.29
C GLU A 498 -45.54 -2.80 -52.05
N GLU A 499 -45.12 -1.54 -52.22
CA GLU A 499 -45.10 -0.54 -51.16
C GLU A 499 -46.53 -0.21 -50.66
N ALA A 500 -47.50 -0.12 -51.57
CA ALA A 500 -48.88 0.21 -51.26
C ALA A 500 -49.68 -0.97 -50.66
N ASP A 501 -49.44 -2.21 -51.08
CA ASP A 501 -49.92 -3.44 -50.43
C ASP A 501 -49.35 -3.56 -49.01
N THR A 502 -48.08 -3.23 -48.83
CA THR A 502 -47.43 -3.20 -47.50
C THR A 502 -48.09 -2.15 -46.60
N LYS A 503 -48.38 -0.96 -47.13
CA LYS A 503 -49.17 0.06 -46.43
C LYS A 503 -50.59 -0.42 -46.12
N PHE A 504 -51.27 -1.09 -47.06
CA PHE A 504 -52.64 -1.59 -46.86
C PHE A 504 -52.72 -2.66 -45.76
N LYS A 505 -51.73 -3.56 -45.69
CA LYS A 505 -51.57 -4.53 -44.59
C LYS A 505 -51.42 -3.81 -43.24
N LEU A 506 -50.50 -2.85 -43.13
CA LEU A 506 -50.27 -2.06 -41.91
C LEU A 506 -51.50 -1.23 -41.50
N ILE A 507 -52.26 -0.67 -42.44
CA ILE A 507 -53.51 0.07 -42.19
C ILE A 507 -54.62 -0.86 -41.65
N SER A 508 -54.70 -2.08 -42.18
CA SER A 508 -55.65 -3.10 -41.73
C SER A 508 -55.31 -3.62 -40.33
N GLU A 509 -54.02 -3.87 -40.09
CA GLU A 509 -53.46 -4.24 -38.78
C GLU A 509 -53.72 -3.16 -37.73
N ALA A 510 -53.39 -1.90 -38.03
CA ALA A 510 -53.64 -0.74 -37.18
C ALA A 510 -55.12 -0.61 -36.78
N ASN A 511 -56.04 -0.78 -37.75
CA ASN A 511 -57.48 -0.77 -37.45
C ASN A 511 -57.91 -1.98 -36.62
N SER A 512 -57.31 -3.16 -36.81
CA SER A 512 -57.63 -4.37 -36.03
C SER A 512 -57.24 -4.29 -34.54
N VAL A 513 -56.34 -3.35 -34.19
CA VAL A 513 -55.92 -3.03 -32.83
C VAL A 513 -56.68 -1.81 -32.29
N LEU A 514 -56.76 -0.71 -33.05
CA LEU A 514 -57.33 0.55 -32.57
C LEU A 514 -58.86 0.65 -32.63
N SER A 515 -59.57 -0.30 -33.28
CA SER A 515 -61.04 -0.31 -33.34
C SER A 515 -61.73 -1.24 -32.34
N ASP A 516 -60.96 -2.10 -31.65
CA ASP A 516 -61.40 -2.91 -30.51
C ASP A 516 -61.01 -2.16 -29.21
N PRO A 517 -61.95 -1.79 -28.33
CA PRO A 517 -61.64 -1.01 -27.13
C PRO A 517 -60.63 -1.67 -26.20
N LYS A 518 -60.67 -3.01 -26.04
CA LYS A 518 -59.73 -3.73 -25.15
C LYS A 518 -58.33 -3.77 -25.73
N LYS A 519 -58.21 -3.96 -27.05
CA LYS A 519 -56.91 -3.89 -27.73
C LYS A 519 -56.39 -2.45 -27.75
N LYS A 520 -57.23 -1.45 -27.98
CA LYS A 520 -56.86 -0.03 -27.90
C LYS A 520 -56.33 0.33 -26.51
N ASP A 521 -57.05 -0.04 -25.45
CA ASP A 521 -56.62 0.20 -24.06
C ASP A 521 -55.28 -0.50 -23.75
N LEU A 522 -55.12 -1.77 -24.10
CA LEU A 522 -53.85 -2.50 -23.94
C LEU A 522 -52.72 -1.87 -24.78
N TYR A 523 -53.04 -1.38 -25.98
CA TYR A 523 -52.08 -0.76 -26.89
C TYR A 523 -51.55 0.56 -26.33
N ASP A 524 -52.46 1.40 -25.83
CA ASP A 524 -52.17 2.69 -25.21
C ASP A 524 -51.44 2.51 -23.86
N GLN A 525 -51.71 1.43 -23.13
CA GLN A 525 -50.97 0.99 -21.93
C GLN A 525 -49.58 0.40 -22.24
N GLY A 526 -49.19 0.28 -23.51
CA GLY A 526 -47.87 -0.21 -23.92
C GLY A 526 -47.71 -1.73 -24.01
N VAL A 527 -48.77 -2.50 -23.75
CA VAL A 527 -48.76 -3.98 -23.84
C VAL A 527 -48.65 -4.41 -25.31
N ASP A 528 -47.77 -5.35 -25.62
CA ASP A 528 -47.68 -5.86 -26.99
C ASP A 528 -48.87 -6.74 -27.36
N ILE A 529 -49.38 -6.60 -28.58
CA ILE A 529 -50.63 -7.21 -29.07
C ILE A 529 -50.37 -8.09 -30.30
N ASP A 530 -49.18 -7.97 -30.90
CA ASP A 530 -48.77 -8.77 -32.05
C ASP A 530 -48.38 -10.18 -31.56
N GLY A 531 -49.40 -11.01 -31.26
CA GLY A 531 -49.29 -12.42 -30.88
C GLY A 531 -48.83 -13.32 -32.05
N SER A 532 -47.83 -12.89 -32.80
CA SER A 532 -47.37 -13.47 -34.07
C SER A 532 -45.85 -13.38 -34.25
N SER A 533 -45.08 -13.28 -33.16
CA SER A 533 -43.62 -13.46 -33.14
C SER A 533 -43.21 -14.63 -32.22
N ALA A 534 -43.88 -15.78 -32.40
CA ALA A 534 -43.60 -17.04 -31.70
C ALA A 534 -42.86 -18.05 -32.60
N SER A 535 -41.98 -17.54 -33.48
CA SER A 535 -41.05 -18.28 -34.33
C SER A 535 -39.82 -17.42 -34.60
N ASP A 536 -38.72 -18.05 -34.98
CA ASP A 536 -37.43 -17.45 -35.37
C ASP A 536 -36.70 -16.62 -34.28
N GLY A 537 -35.75 -17.22 -33.53
CA GLY A 537 -35.36 -18.62 -33.55
C GLY A 537 -34.24 -18.95 -32.56
N GLN A 538 -34.32 -20.13 -31.94
CA GLN A 538 -33.24 -20.73 -31.16
C GLN A 538 -32.80 -22.04 -31.84
N SER A 539 -31.69 -21.99 -32.57
CA SER A 539 -31.07 -23.15 -33.20
C SER A 539 -29.87 -23.62 -32.38
N GLY A 540 -30.06 -24.62 -31.51
CA GLY A 540 -28.95 -25.20 -30.74
C GLY A 540 -29.37 -26.20 -29.65
N MET A 541 -29.35 -27.50 -30.01
CA MET A 541 -29.40 -28.67 -29.12
C MET A 541 -30.54 -28.77 -28.08
N GLY A 542 -31.54 -29.61 -28.38
CA GLY A 542 -32.45 -30.16 -27.37
C GLY A 542 -32.09 -31.60 -26.98
N GLY A 543 -32.67 -32.12 -25.88
CA GLY A 543 -32.46 -33.52 -25.49
C GLY A 543 -33.14 -33.98 -24.19
N PHE A 544 -34.37 -34.51 -24.33
CA PHE A 544 -35.10 -35.34 -23.34
C PHE A 544 -35.45 -34.73 -21.96
N GLY A 545 -36.50 -35.26 -21.31
CA GLY A 545 -36.74 -35.02 -19.87
C GLY A 545 -38.12 -35.41 -19.34
N GLY A 546 -39.17 -34.66 -19.70
CA GLY A 546 -40.57 -34.92 -19.31
C GLY A 546 -40.97 -34.51 -17.88
N GLY A 547 -42.27 -34.22 -17.69
CA GLY A 547 -42.91 -34.18 -16.36
C GLY A 547 -43.65 -32.88 -15.98
N GLY A 548 -44.98 -32.95 -15.93
CA GLY A 548 -45.82 -32.25 -14.94
C GLY A 548 -45.92 -30.71 -14.99
N GLY A 549 -46.93 -30.19 -15.70
CA GLY A 549 -47.18 -28.76 -15.88
C GLY A 549 -47.44 -27.90 -14.63
N PHE A 550 -47.33 -26.59 -14.84
CA PHE A 550 -47.58 -25.53 -13.86
C PHE A 550 -48.33 -24.35 -14.51
N GLU A 551 -49.63 -24.52 -14.79
CA GLU A 551 -50.45 -23.47 -15.43
C GLU A 551 -51.93 -23.50 -15.00
N GLN A 552 -52.21 -23.44 -13.68
CA GLN A 552 -53.58 -23.28 -13.16
C GLN A 552 -53.77 -22.31 -11.97
N ASP A 553 -52.73 -21.96 -11.19
CA ASP A 553 -52.96 -21.26 -9.91
C ASP A 553 -53.27 -19.75 -10.02
N ILE A 554 -52.88 -19.07 -11.10
CA ILE A 554 -53.16 -17.62 -11.27
C ILE A 554 -54.66 -17.35 -11.44
N LEU A 555 -55.38 -18.22 -12.18
CA LEU A 555 -56.83 -18.07 -12.39
C LEU A 555 -57.64 -18.41 -11.13
N ARG A 556 -57.08 -19.21 -10.22
CA ARG A 556 -57.73 -19.65 -8.98
C ARG A 556 -57.78 -18.55 -7.91
N ALA A 557 -56.75 -17.70 -7.86
CA ALA A 557 -56.70 -16.56 -6.94
C ALA A 557 -57.76 -15.48 -7.23
N PHE A 558 -58.17 -15.32 -8.49
CA PHE A 558 -59.06 -14.22 -8.92
C PHE A 558 -60.56 -14.48 -8.63
N MET A 559 -60.94 -15.71 -8.29
CA MET A 559 -62.35 -16.16 -8.19
C MET A 559 -62.87 -16.32 -6.75
N GLN A 560 -62.10 -15.94 -5.73
CA GLN A 560 -62.43 -16.24 -4.32
C GLN A 560 -62.75 -15.01 -3.44
N GLN A 561 -62.79 -13.79 -3.98
CA GLN A 561 -63.00 -12.55 -3.20
C GLN A 561 -64.28 -11.75 -3.54
N GLN A 562 -65.29 -12.37 -4.19
CA GLN A 562 -66.54 -11.65 -4.51
C GLN A 562 -67.82 -12.51 -4.47
N GLN A 563 -68.15 -13.08 -3.31
CA GLN A 563 -69.55 -13.36 -2.92
C GLN A 563 -69.68 -13.43 -1.38
N GLY A 564 -70.89 -13.15 -0.86
CA GLY A 564 -71.15 -13.08 0.59
C GLY A 564 -71.20 -14.46 1.28
N GLY A 565 -71.27 -14.58 2.61
CA GLY A 565 -71.40 -13.54 3.65
C GLY A 565 -72.63 -13.76 4.54
N GLY A 566 -72.45 -13.89 5.86
CA GLY A 566 -73.57 -13.97 6.82
C GLY A 566 -73.26 -14.57 8.20
N GLY A 567 -73.27 -13.72 9.24
CA GLY A 567 -73.35 -14.11 10.67
C GLY A 567 -72.06 -14.65 11.34
N GLY A 568 -71.78 -14.38 12.62
CA GLY A 568 -72.41 -13.43 13.55
C GLY A 568 -71.91 -13.58 15.00
N PHE A 569 -71.92 -12.47 15.77
CA PHE A 569 -71.57 -12.35 17.21
C PHE A 569 -70.10 -12.67 17.63
N HIS A 570 -69.44 -11.98 18.58
CA HIS A 570 -69.59 -10.63 19.16
C HIS A 570 -68.33 -10.33 20.03
N SER A 571 -68.10 -9.07 20.44
CA SER A 571 -67.11 -8.60 21.45
C SER A 571 -65.59 -8.72 21.11
N GLN A 572 -64.68 -7.82 21.53
CA GLN A 572 -64.81 -6.40 21.95
C GLN A 572 -63.43 -5.68 21.99
N PHE A 573 -63.27 -4.57 21.25
CA PHE A 573 -62.22 -3.52 21.36
C PHE A 573 -60.72 -3.93 21.15
N GLY A 574 -59.82 -3.06 20.67
CA GLY A 574 -60.02 -1.75 20.05
C GLY A 574 -58.80 -0.79 20.10
N GLY A 575 -58.14 -0.54 18.95
CA GLY A 575 -57.10 0.49 18.77
C GLY A 575 -55.67 0.08 19.20
N ALA A 576 -54.59 0.72 18.72
CA ALA A 576 -54.42 1.73 17.67
C ALA A 576 -52.96 1.61 17.12
N GLN A 577 -52.74 1.46 15.80
CA GLN A 577 -52.52 2.51 14.80
C GLN A 577 -51.19 3.29 14.95
N PHE A 578 -50.17 2.95 14.14
CA PHE A 578 -49.48 3.86 13.20
C PHE A 578 -48.39 3.09 12.41
N GLY A 579 -48.21 3.40 11.13
CA GLY A 579 -47.21 2.72 10.28
C GLY A 579 -47.44 2.93 8.78
N GLY A 580 -47.10 4.11 8.26
CA GLY A 580 -47.26 4.46 6.85
C GLY A 580 -46.25 5.51 6.41
N GLY A 581 -45.02 5.08 6.11
CA GLY A 581 -43.98 5.95 5.55
C GLY A 581 -44.07 6.00 4.02
N GLY A 582 -44.11 7.20 3.44
CA GLY A 582 -43.95 7.39 2.01
C GLY A 582 -42.50 7.14 1.58
N GLN A 583 -42.31 6.52 0.40
CA GLN A 583 -40.98 6.33 -0.19
C GLN A 583 -40.39 7.67 -0.66
N SER A 584 -39.06 7.76 -0.64
CA SER A 584 -38.30 8.88 -1.19
C SER A 584 -37.20 8.39 -2.13
N ASP A 585 -37.28 8.78 -3.40
CA ASP A 585 -36.18 8.63 -4.37
C ASP A 585 -35.02 9.58 -4.03
N PRO A 586 -33.76 9.15 -4.21
CA PRO A 586 -32.66 10.11 -4.24
C PRO A 586 -31.58 9.76 -5.28
N PHE A 587 -31.67 10.34 -6.49
CA PHE A 587 -30.47 10.62 -7.30
C PHE A 587 -30.65 11.79 -8.27
N GLY A 588 -29.89 12.88 -8.05
CA GLY A 588 -29.59 13.88 -9.08
C GLY A 588 -29.76 15.35 -8.68
N GLY A 589 -28.74 16.17 -8.96
CA GLY A 589 -28.88 17.62 -9.13
C GLY A 589 -28.11 18.51 -8.14
N PHE A 590 -27.07 19.19 -8.63
CA PHE A 590 -26.39 20.29 -7.93
C PHE A 590 -26.58 21.58 -8.76
N GLY A 591 -26.73 22.73 -8.09
CA GLY A 591 -26.71 24.06 -8.72
C GLY A 591 -28.06 24.77 -8.71
N GLY A 592 -28.08 26.01 -8.19
CA GLY A 592 -29.28 26.84 -8.12
C GLY A 592 -29.04 28.26 -8.61
N PHE A 593 -30.13 28.98 -8.90
CA PHE A 593 -30.12 30.43 -9.12
C PHE A 593 -31.41 31.06 -8.56
N SER A 594 -31.36 32.35 -8.22
CA SER A 594 -32.38 33.05 -7.45
C SER A 594 -33.33 33.92 -8.28
N GLN A 595 -34.62 33.57 -8.30
CA GLN A 595 -35.79 34.47 -8.23
C GLN A 595 -36.96 33.64 -7.64
N GLY A 596 -37.96 34.18 -6.93
CA GLY A 596 -38.24 35.55 -6.52
C GLY A 596 -39.74 35.72 -6.28
N MET A 597 -40.20 35.63 -5.02
CA MET A 597 -41.63 35.63 -4.62
C MET A 597 -41.83 36.33 -3.24
N PRO A 598 -43.07 36.64 -2.78
CA PRO A 598 -43.40 38.04 -2.52
C PRO A 598 -43.49 38.47 -1.05
N ARG A 599 -43.80 39.76 -0.87
CA ARG A 599 -44.04 40.47 0.41
C ARG A 599 -45.20 39.88 1.21
N PRO A 600 -45.18 40.11 2.54
CA PRO A 600 -46.36 40.51 3.29
C PRO A 600 -46.26 41.96 3.80
N SER A 601 -47.35 42.70 3.66
CA SER A 601 -47.71 43.86 4.49
C SER A 601 -48.66 43.37 5.61
N SER A 602 -48.94 44.06 6.72
CA SER A 602 -48.79 45.47 7.09
C SER A 602 -48.92 45.69 8.61
N GLY A 603 -48.23 46.69 9.16
CA GLY A 603 -48.83 47.52 10.23
C GLY A 603 -48.34 47.32 11.68
N PRO A 604 -48.67 48.28 12.58
CA PRO A 604 -47.64 49.26 12.98
C PRO A 604 -47.62 49.69 14.46
N SER A 605 -46.50 50.27 14.96
CA SER A 605 -46.51 51.59 15.66
C SER A 605 -45.15 52.06 16.24
N ARG A 606 -44.87 53.37 16.06
CA ARG A 606 -44.10 54.34 16.91
C ARG A 606 -42.60 54.10 17.22
N GLY A 607 -41.83 55.20 17.26
CA GLY A 607 -40.35 55.28 17.44
C GLY A 607 -39.91 55.90 18.79
N PRO A 608 -38.79 56.67 18.93
CA PRO A 608 -38.12 57.53 17.92
C PRO A 608 -36.56 57.37 17.79
N ARG A 609 -35.86 58.35 17.19
CA ARG A 609 -34.39 58.41 16.91
C ARG A 609 -33.62 59.30 17.92
N PRO A 610 -32.25 59.38 17.92
CA PRO A 610 -31.45 60.22 16.97
C PRO A 610 -30.28 59.45 16.28
N GLN A 611 -29.95 59.61 14.99
CA GLN A 611 -29.24 60.71 14.28
C GLN A 611 -27.71 60.86 14.57
N PHE A 612 -26.86 60.72 13.52
CA PHE A 612 -25.77 61.66 13.13
C PHE A 612 -25.11 61.26 11.74
N PRO A 613 -24.12 61.98 11.13
CA PRO A 613 -24.21 62.40 9.71
C PRO A 613 -23.18 61.73 8.72
N PRO A 614 -23.15 62.11 7.40
CA PRO A 614 -22.51 61.30 6.34
C PRO A 614 -21.11 61.77 5.84
N ARG A 615 -20.57 61.02 4.86
CA ARG A 615 -19.26 61.18 4.19
C ARG A 615 -19.11 62.46 3.34
N PRO A 616 -17.87 62.93 3.10
CA PRO A 616 -17.46 63.63 1.86
C PRO A 616 -16.84 62.70 0.79
N ARG A 617 -16.40 63.25 -0.34
CA ARG A 617 -15.93 62.55 -1.57
C ARG A 617 -14.50 62.93 -1.99
N ARG A 618 -13.92 62.12 -2.88
CA ARG A 618 -12.88 62.39 -3.91
C ARG A 618 -12.17 63.77 -3.90
N ILE A 619 -10.84 63.73 -3.99
CA ILE A 619 -10.03 64.48 -4.97
C ILE A 619 -9.10 63.46 -5.68
N ALA A 620 -8.51 63.81 -6.83
CA ALA A 620 -7.70 62.91 -7.66
C ALA A 620 -6.50 63.62 -8.33
N ALA A 621 -5.70 62.83 -9.07
CA ALA A 621 -4.80 63.18 -10.18
C ALA A 621 -3.28 63.33 -9.94
N SER A 622 -2.51 62.61 -10.78
CA SER A 622 -1.26 63.02 -11.47
C SER A 622 0.03 63.33 -10.65
N ASN A 623 1.27 63.10 -11.14
CA ASN A 623 1.74 62.53 -12.42
C ASN A 623 3.21 62.06 -12.37
N MET A 624 3.64 61.28 -13.39
CA MET A 624 5.03 61.07 -13.89
C MET A 624 6.05 60.37 -12.96
N LEU A 625 6.79 59.32 -13.36
CA LEU A 625 7.73 59.09 -14.49
C LEU A 625 9.17 59.63 -14.30
N LYS A 626 10.09 58.75 -13.88
CA LYS A 626 11.37 58.45 -14.58
C LYS A 626 12.19 57.34 -13.87
N ALA A 627 13.10 56.72 -14.62
CA ALA A 627 14.12 55.72 -14.24
C ALA A 627 15.23 55.72 -15.32
N PRO A 628 16.30 54.90 -15.26
CA PRO A 628 17.00 54.26 -14.13
C PRO A 628 18.40 54.91 -13.95
N PRO A 629 19.51 54.23 -13.54
CA PRO A 629 20.21 53.26 -14.41
C PRO A 629 20.76 52.00 -13.68
N ARG A 630 21.47 51.14 -14.44
CA ARG A 630 22.24 49.97 -13.95
C ARG A 630 23.67 50.37 -13.55
N ASN A 631 24.39 49.49 -12.84
CA ASN A 631 25.75 49.10 -13.23
C ASN A 631 26.22 47.78 -12.58
N HIS A 632 27.10 47.08 -13.31
CA HIS A 632 28.00 45.98 -12.89
C HIS A 632 29.43 46.46 -13.27
N PRO A 633 30.54 45.89 -12.72
CA PRO A 633 30.94 44.48 -12.86
C PRO A 633 31.14 43.83 -11.45
N GLU A 634 32.16 43.07 -11.01
CA GLU A 634 33.42 42.55 -11.58
C GLU A 634 33.86 41.26 -10.82
N ILE A 635 35.04 40.71 -11.15
CA ILE A 635 35.51 39.36 -10.79
C ILE A 635 36.73 39.38 -9.83
N ALA A 636 36.75 38.48 -8.84
CA ALA A 636 37.99 37.95 -8.23
C ALA A 636 37.75 36.57 -7.57
N ASN A 637 38.70 35.64 -7.72
CA ASN A 637 38.68 34.30 -7.11
C ASN A 637 39.73 34.17 -5.99
N SER A 638 39.42 33.46 -4.92
CA SER A 638 40.41 32.76 -4.08
C SER A 638 39.75 31.59 -3.35
N SER A 639 40.42 30.44 -3.30
CA SER A 639 39.85 29.14 -2.91
C SER A 639 40.22 28.67 -1.49
N ALA A 640 39.59 27.56 -1.09
CA ALA A 640 39.83 26.74 0.11
C ALA A 640 39.14 27.20 1.41
N GLY A 641 38.77 26.23 2.25
CA GLY A 641 38.08 26.46 3.52
C GLY A 641 38.00 25.20 4.37
N ARG A 642 37.45 25.32 5.59
CA ARG A 642 37.06 24.21 6.47
C ARG A 642 35.86 24.57 7.34
N ARG A 643 35.14 23.55 7.83
CA ARG A 643 33.91 23.66 8.63
C ARG A 643 34.19 24.12 10.07
N VAL A 644 33.37 25.04 10.60
CA VAL A 644 32.90 25.08 12.01
C VAL A 644 31.45 25.60 12.02
N HIS A 645 30.67 25.29 13.06
CA HIS A 645 29.31 25.84 13.29
C HIS A 645 29.28 27.36 13.46
N MET A 646 28.19 28.01 13.04
CA MET A 646 27.52 29.05 13.86
C MET A 646 26.01 29.17 13.51
N GLN A 647 25.23 29.73 14.44
CA GLN A 647 23.77 29.88 14.36
C GLN A 647 23.37 31.22 13.72
N TYR A 648 22.37 31.21 12.82
CA TYR A 648 21.45 32.33 12.56
C TYR A 648 20.06 31.71 12.33
N ARG A 649 18.97 32.06 13.04
CA ARG A 649 18.44 33.36 13.50
C ARG A 649 17.91 34.24 12.35
N PHE A 650 16.87 33.74 11.67
CA PHE A 650 16.01 34.57 10.84
C PHE A 650 15.25 35.59 11.71
N MET A 651 15.41 36.88 11.41
CA MET A 651 14.50 37.93 11.88
C MET A 651 13.44 38.16 10.80
N ALA A 652 12.19 37.80 11.10
CA ALA A 652 11.05 38.22 10.30
C ALA A 652 10.61 39.63 10.72
N SER A 653 10.44 40.54 9.76
CA SER A 653 9.99 41.91 10.02
C SER A 653 8.51 41.93 10.42
N SER A 654 8.20 42.57 11.55
CA SER A 654 6.84 42.68 12.08
C SER A 654 6.02 43.79 11.40
N THR A 655 4.99 43.40 10.64
CA THR A 655 3.87 44.30 10.31
C THR A 655 2.82 44.23 11.43
N PRO A 656 2.22 45.35 11.88
CA PRO A 656 1.19 45.32 12.93
C PRO A 656 -0.06 44.55 12.47
N SER A 657 -0.51 43.59 13.28
CA SER A 657 -1.69 42.79 13.00
C SER A 657 -2.99 43.52 13.36
N THR A 658 -3.95 43.51 12.44
CA THR A 658 -5.35 43.88 12.73
C THR A 658 -5.93 42.90 13.77
N PRO A 659 -6.79 43.34 14.72
CA PRO A 659 -7.39 42.43 15.70
C PRO A 659 -8.13 41.25 15.04
N ALA A 660 -7.81 40.04 15.47
CA ALA A 660 -8.42 38.82 14.94
C ALA A 660 -9.87 38.66 15.41
N ALA A 661 -10.71 38.08 14.55
CA ALA A 661 -12.06 37.64 14.91
C ALA A 661 -11.99 36.47 15.92
N PRO A 662 -13.07 36.18 16.67
CA PRO A 662 -13.10 35.09 17.65
C PRO A 662 -12.72 33.74 17.03
N SER A 663 -11.78 33.03 17.66
CA SER A 663 -11.28 31.76 17.15
C SER A 663 -12.34 30.66 17.19
N GLN A 664 -12.71 30.14 16.02
CA GLN A 664 -13.44 28.87 15.94
C GLN A 664 -12.58 27.76 16.54
N LYS A 665 -13.14 27.00 17.50
CA LYS A 665 -12.46 25.85 18.11
C LYS A 665 -12.29 24.77 17.04
N GLN A 666 -11.07 24.29 16.81
CA GLN A 666 -10.80 23.23 15.82
C GLN A 666 -11.41 21.90 16.29
N ALA A 667 -11.72 21.00 15.34
CA ALA A 667 -12.25 19.68 15.63
C ALA A 667 -11.15 18.75 16.17
N GLU A 668 -11.47 18.01 17.25
CA GLU A 668 -10.53 17.15 17.99
C GLU A 668 -10.23 15.81 17.24
N VAL A 669 -11.06 15.47 16.24
CA VAL A 669 -10.82 14.43 15.24
C VAL A 669 -11.09 15.02 13.85
N LEU A 670 -10.23 14.76 12.87
CA LEU A 670 -10.41 15.18 11.49
C LEU A 670 -10.69 13.95 10.61
N HIS A 671 -11.84 13.96 9.93
CA HIS A 671 -12.17 12.96 8.92
C HIS A 671 -11.63 13.41 7.56
N ARG A 672 -10.83 12.58 6.88
CA ARG A 672 -10.37 12.89 5.52
C ARG A 672 -10.70 11.74 4.57
N LYS A 673 -11.16 12.07 3.36
CA LYS A 673 -11.28 11.11 2.25
C LYS A 673 -10.03 11.20 1.39
N MET A 674 -9.35 10.09 1.19
CA MET A 674 -8.27 9.96 0.20
C MET A 674 -8.64 8.78 -0.70
N GLN A 675 -9.11 9.09 -1.92
CA GLN A 675 -9.54 8.09 -2.90
C GLN A 675 -10.48 7.01 -2.30
N SER A 676 -10.05 5.74 -2.22
CA SER A 676 -10.81 4.62 -1.65
C SER A 676 -10.74 4.56 -0.11
N ALA A 677 -9.66 5.08 0.47
CA ALA A 677 -9.40 5.05 1.90
C ALA A 677 -10.13 6.17 2.66
N ARG A 678 -10.33 5.96 3.96
CA ARG A 678 -10.88 6.95 4.89
C ARG A 678 -9.95 7.11 6.08
N LEU A 679 -9.63 8.35 6.43
CA LEU A 679 -8.70 8.65 7.51
C LEU A 679 -9.45 9.18 8.72
N LEU A 680 -9.21 8.58 9.88
CA LEU A 680 -9.43 9.20 11.20
C LEU A 680 -8.09 9.77 11.65
N VAL A 681 -8.01 11.09 11.77
CA VAL A 681 -6.80 11.80 12.20
C VAL A 681 -7.07 12.47 13.55
N LEU A 682 -6.48 11.95 14.62
CA LEU A 682 -6.57 12.53 15.95
C LEU A 682 -5.87 13.92 15.97
N ASN A 683 -6.57 14.94 16.45
CA ASN A 683 -6.16 16.35 16.35
C ASN A 683 -6.39 17.09 17.68
N ARG A 684 -5.70 16.61 18.72
CA ARG A 684 -5.64 17.21 20.06
C ARG A 684 -4.19 17.21 20.59
N PRO A 685 -3.20 17.70 19.81
CA PRO A 685 -1.77 17.51 20.08
C PRO A 685 -1.28 18.15 21.39
N GLU A 686 -1.96 19.21 21.85
CA GLU A 686 -1.71 19.87 23.13
C GLU A 686 -2.02 18.98 24.35
N ALA A 687 -2.92 18.00 24.18
CA ALA A 687 -3.21 16.94 25.15
C ALA A 687 -2.56 15.60 24.76
N LEU A 688 -1.53 15.60 23.89
CA LEU A 688 -0.89 14.39 23.35
C LEU A 688 -1.89 13.42 22.69
N ASN A 689 -2.93 13.97 22.04
CA ASN A 689 -4.03 13.24 21.41
C ASN A 689 -4.82 12.33 22.37
N ALA A 690 -4.76 12.57 23.69
CA ALA A 690 -5.46 11.76 24.68
C ALA A 690 -6.99 11.76 24.46
N LEU A 691 -7.56 10.55 24.44
CA LEU A 691 -8.93 10.29 23.99
C LEU A 691 -9.97 10.83 24.99
N ASN A 692 -11.02 11.46 24.48
CA ASN A 692 -12.14 11.96 25.29
C ASN A 692 -13.49 11.52 24.68
N LEU A 693 -14.58 11.69 25.44
CA LEU A 693 -15.92 11.24 25.02
C LEU A 693 -16.43 11.92 23.73
N ASN A 694 -16.03 13.16 23.47
CA ASN A 694 -16.37 13.89 22.24
C ASN A 694 -15.67 13.28 21.01
N MET A 695 -14.39 12.89 21.15
CA MET A 695 -13.65 12.16 20.12
C MET A 695 -14.27 10.78 19.85
N VAL A 696 -14.65 10.04 20.90
CA VAL A 696 -15.34 8.74 20.78
C VAL A 696 -16.66 8.88 20.02
N TYR A 697 -17.55 9.80 20.43
CA TYR A 697 -18.82 10.06 19.74
C TYR A 697 -18.65 10.61 18.31
N THR A 698 -17.49 11.19 17.98
CA THR A 698 -17.16 11.60 16.60
C THR A 698 -16.73 10.40 15.75
N MET A 699 -16.01 9.43 16.33
CA MET A 699 -15.40 8.30 15.62
C MET A 699 -16.37 7.12 15.41
N SER A 700 -17.13 6.71 16.43
CA SER A 700 -17.98 5.50 16.37
C SER A 700 -19.00 5.52 15.21
N PRO A 701 -19.91 6.51 15.09
CA PRO A 701 -20.88 6.54 13.98
C PRO A 701 -20.21 6.75 12.62
N GLN A 702 -19.01 7.38 12.59
CA GLN A 702 -18.28 7.56 11.34
C GLN A 702 -17.70 6.24 10.82
N LEU A 703 -17.20 5.38 11.71
CA LEU A 703 -16.76 4.02 11.39
C LEU A 703 -17.93 3.17 10.90
N GLU A 704 -19.06 3.17 11.60
CA GLU A 704 -20.27 2.41 11.20
C GLU A 704 -20.74 2.81 9.78
N ALA A 705 -20.80 4.12 9.49
CA ALA A 705 -21.13 4.63 8.16
C ALA A 705 -20.11 4.25 7.07
N TRP A 706 -18.84 4.00 7.42
CA TRP A 706 -17.80 3.54 6.49
C TRP A 706 -17.78 2.02 6.32
N GLU A 707 -18.19 1.25 7.32
CA GLU A 707 -18.36 -0.20 7.22
C GLU A 707 -19.36 -0.56 6.11
N VAL A 708 -20.49 0.16 6.04
CA VAL A 708 -21.52 -0.05 5.01
C VAL A 708 -21.28 0.66 3.68
N SER A 709 -20.32 1.60 3.60
CA SER A 709 -20.10 2.38 2.36
C SER A 709 -19.14 1.68 1.39
N ASP A 710 -19.60 1.27 0.21
CA ASP A 710 -18.78 0.61 -0.83
C ASP A 710 -17.61 1.46 -1.35
N LEU A 711 -17.75 2.79 -1.25
CA LEU A 711 -16.69 3.75 -1.59
C LEU A 711 -15.55 3.77 -0.55
N CYS A 712 -15.74 3.19 0.63
CA CYS A 712 -14.71 2.98 1.64
C CYS A 712 -14.21 1.54 1.54
N LYS A 713 -12.95 1.37 1.15
CA LYS A 713 -12.31 0.05 1.05
C LYS A 713 -11.50 -0.31 2.30
N LEU A 714 -10.78 0.68 2.85
CA LEU A 714 -10.06 0.58 4.12
C LEU A 714 -10.14 1.88 4.93
N VAL A 715 -9.94 1.75 6.24
CA VAL A 715 -9.79 2.89 7.16
C VAL A 715 -8.33 2.98 7.60
N ILE A 716 -7.78 4.19 7.67
CA ILE A 716 -6.47 4.46 8.25
C ILE A 716 -6.68 5.33 9.49
N LEU A 717 -6.22 4.87 10.64
CA LEU A 717 -6.34 5.55 11.91
C LEU A 717 -4.95 6.05 12.34
N THR A 718 -4.82 7.36 12.49
CA THR A 718 -3.53 8.06 12.65
C THR A 718 -3.72 9.37 13.43
N ALA A 719 -2.67 10.16 13.60
CA ALA A 719 -2.69 11.44 14.28
C ALA A 719 -2.14 12.57 13.40
N VAL A 720 -2.38 13.83 13.79
CA VAL A 720 -1.60 14.96 13.28
C VAL A 720 -0.13 14.86 13.70
N GLU A 721 0.76 15.45 12.91
CA GLU A 721 2.19 15.43 13.16
C GLU A 721 2.53 16.00 14.55
N GLY A 722 3.27 15.24 15.35
CA GLY A 722 3.52 15.57 16.75
C GLY A 722 4.23 14.45 17.51
N LYS A 723 4.22 14.54 18.85
CA LYS A 723 4.93 13.62 19.75
C LYS A 723 4.17 12.33 20.07
N ALA A 724 2.87 12.30 19.80
CA ALA A 724 1.97 11.25 20.26
C ALA A 724 0.99 10.88 19.16
N PHE A 725 0.81 9.57 18.96
CA PHE A 725 -0.32 9.05 18.23
C PHE A 725 -1.57 9.15 19.11
N CYS A 726 -1.55 8.56 20.30
CA CYS A 726 -2.52 8.79 21.38
C CYS A 726 -1.95 8.34 22.74
N ALA A 727 -1.90 9.25 23.72
CA ALA A 727 -1.28 9.03 25.02
C ALA A 727 -2.32 8.83 26.16
N GLY A 728 -3.15 7.80 26.03
CA GLY A 728 -4.16 7.40 27.01
C GLY A 728 -5.54 8.03 26.78
N GLY A 729 -6.52 7.65 27.60
CA GLY A 729 -7.77 8.41 27.76
C GLY A 729 -7.55 9.62 28.67
N ASP A 730 -8.48 10.58 28.66
CA ASP A 730 -8.46 11.77 29.53
C ASP A 730 -8.90 11.42 30.97
N VAL A 731 -8.23 10.43 31.58
CA VAL A 731 -8.50 9.92 32.94
C VAL A 731 -8.38 11.00 34.01
N LYS A 732 -7.64 12.08 33.73
CA LYS A 732 -7.60 13.29 34.55
C LYS A 732 -8.96 13.99 34.58
N GLY A 733 -9.62 14.15 33.44
CA GLY A 733 -10.99 14.66 33.36
C GLY A 733 -11.98 13.77 34.10
N ILE A 734 -11.88 12.46 33.92
CA ILE A 734 -12.73 11.45 34.59
C ILE A 734 -12.62 11.58 36.12
N VAL A 735 -11.39 11.58 36.66
CA VAL A 735 -11.15 11.66 38.11
C VAL A 735 -11.57 13.02 38.69
N LEU A 736 -11.27 14.14 38.01
CA LEU A 736 -11.72 15.46 38.45
C LEU A 736 -13.25 15.62 38.43
N GLN A 737 -13.95 14.85 37.59
CA GLN A 737 -15.41 14.79 37.62
C GLN A 737 -15.91 13.91 38.78
N ALA A 738 -15.44 12.65 38.85
CA ALA A 738 -15.87 11.67 39.85
C ALA A 738 -15.55 12.09 41.30
N GLN A 739 -14.50 12.89 41.52
CA GLN A 739 -14.13 13.44 42.84
C GLN A 739 -15.23 14.27 43.53
N LYS A 740 -16.27 14.71 42.81
CA LYS A 740 -17.45 15.37 43.40
C LYS A 740 -18.36 14.41 44.16
N GLY A 741 -18.26 13.10 43.91
CA GLY A 741 -18.94 12.04 44.68
C GLY A 741 -20.45 11.89 44.46
N THR A 742 -21.04 12.56 43.46
CA THR A 742 -22.46 12.35 43.12
C THR A 742 -22.65 11.05 42.33
N PRO A 743 -23.80 10.34 42.46
CA PRO A 743 -24.14 9.21 41.59
C PRO A 743 -24.07 9.58 40.10
N GLU A 744 -24.44 10.80 39.75
CA GLU A 744 -24.46 11.33 38.38
C GLU A 744 -23.04 11.53 37.83
N ASP A 745 -22.11 12.07 38.61
CA ASP A 745 -20.70 12.21 38.21
C ASP A 745 -20.02 10.84 38.07
N LEU A 746 -20.36 9.87 38.93
CA LEU A 746 -19.87 8.48 38.81
C LEU A 746 -20.43 7.77 37.57
N ALA A 747 -21.73 7.95 37.27
CA ALA A 747 -22.34 7.43 36.06
C ALA A 747 -21.73 8.06 34.79
N GLN A 748 -21.48 9.38 34.81
CA GLN A 748 -20.84 10.07 33.68
C GLN A 748 -19.36 9.69 33.50
N ALA A 749 -18.65 9.38 34.58
CA ALA A 749 -17.30 8.82 34.55
C ALA A 749 -17.28 7.40 33.95
N LEU A 750 -18.22 6.54 34.36
CA LEU A 750 -18.40 5.20 33.79
C LEU A 750 -18.78 5.24 32.31
N LYS A 751 -19.60 6.23 31.90
CA LYS A 751 -20.05 6.40 30.52
C LYS A 751 -18.91 6.65 29.53
N PHE A 752 -17.77 7.19 29.96
CA PHE A 752 -16.59 7.27 29.10
C PHE A 752 -16.07 5.87 28.73
N PHE A 753 -15.81 5.01 29.73
CA PHE A 753 -15.33 3.64 29.51
C PHE A 753 -16.36 2.79 28.73
N GLU A 754 -17.65 2.95 29.00
CA GLU A 754 -18.72 2.26 28.27
C GLU A 754 -18.66 2.51 26.76
N GLU A 755 -18.40 3.75 26.35
CA GLU A 755 -18.35 4.14 24.93
C GLU A 755 -16.96 3.93 24.30
N GLU A 756 -15.88 4.07 25.07
CA GLU A 756 -14.52 3.71 24.63
C GLU A 756 -14.43 2.21 24.31
N TYR A 757 -14.93 1.34 25.19
CA TYR A 757 -14.91 -0.11 24.96
C TYR A 757 -15.80 -0.53 23.77
N LYS A 758 -16.93 0.15 23.53
CA LYS A 758 -17.72 -0.04 22.30
C LYS A 758 -16.93 0.34 21.05
N LEU A 759 -16.15 1.42 21.09
CA LEU A 759 -15.29 1.83 19.98
C LEU A 759 -14.13 0.84 19.77
N ASN A 760 -13.47 0.37 20.82
CA ASN A 760 -12.41 -0.65 20.74
C ASN A 760 -12.96 -1.96 20.15
N TYR A 761 -14.13 -2.41 20.63
CA TYR A 761 -14.84 -3.58 20.12
C TYR A 761 -15.28 -3.40 18.65
N LEU A 762 -15.76 -2.21 18.26
CA LEU A 762 -16.11 -1.89 16.88
C LEU A 762 -14.90 -1.96 15.95
N ILE A 763 -13.73 -1.47 16.40
CA ILE A 763 -12.46 -1.57 15.66
C ILE A 763 -12.04 -3.04 15.49
N GLY A 764 -12.11 -3.84 16.54
CA GLY A 764 -11.76 -5.28 16.49
C GLY A 764 -12.77 -6.17 15.77
N THR A 765 -14.01 -5.71 15.55
CA THR A 765 -15.07 -6.42 14.80
C THR A 765 -15.45 -5.72 13.49
N PHE A 766 -14.55 -4.88 12.96
CA PHE A 766 -14.76 -4.14 11.72
C PHE A 766 -14.60 -5.04 10.49
N LYS A 767 -15.57 -5.01 9.57
CA LYS A 767 -15.61 -5.88 8.38
C LYS A 767 -14.63 -5.51 7.26
N LYS A 768 -13.79 -4.49 7.45
CA LYS A 768 -12.86 -3.97 6.44
C LYS A 768 -11.48 -3.73 7.07
N PRO A 769 -10.38 -3.69 6.28
CA PRO A 769 -9.06 -3.38 6.80
C PRO A 769 -9.04 -2.04 7.56
N ILE A 770 -8.57 -2.08 8.81
CA ILE A 770 -8.14 -0.90 9.57
C ILE A 770 -6.62 -0.93 9.68
N VAL A 771 -5.98 0.18 9.32
CA VAL A 771 -4.53 0.40 9.43
C VAL A 771 -4.26 1.45 10.51
N ALA A 772 -3.77 1.03 11.67
CA ALA A 772 -3.37 1.91 12.76
C ALA A 772 -1.90 2.32 12.61
N VAL A 773 -1.63 3.61 12.43
CA VAL A 773 -0.29 4.18 12.23
C VAL A 773 0.19 4.80 13.55
N MET A 774 0.93 4.01 14.34
CA MET A 774 1.32 4.33 15.72
C MET A 774 2.55 5.26 15.78
N ASN A 775 2.59 6.31 14.96
CA ASN A 775 3.73 7.24 14.86
C ASN A 775 3.81 8.19 16.07
N GLY A 776 4.37 7.68 17.18
CA GLY A 776 4.56 8.43 18.43
C GLY A 776 4.18 7.63 19.68
N ILE A 777 4.01 8.33 20.80
CA ILE A 777 3.47 7.77 22.05
C ILE A 777 2.10 7.10 21.80
N THR A 778 1.97 5.85 22.27
CA THR A 778 0.81 4.97 22.12
C THR A 778 0.56 4.26 23.46
N MET A 779 -0.38 4.75 24.27
CA MET A 779 -0.64 4.26 25.64
C MET A 779 -2.14 4.29 25.96
N GLY A 780 -2.62 3.48 26.93
CA GLY A 780 -4.03 3.40 27.35
C GLY A 780 -4.99 3.31 26.15
N GLY A 781 -6.02 4.17 26.08
CA GLY A 781 -6.93 4.29 24.92
C GLY A 781 -6.26 4.36 23.53
N GLY A 782 -5.03 4.85 23.41
CA GLY A 782 -4.27 4.78 22.16
C GLY A 782 -3.92 3.34 21.75
N VAL A 783 -3.63 2.48 22.71
CA VAL A 783 -3.50 1.03 22.51
C VAL A 783 -4.87 0.45 22.10
N GLY A 784 -5.95 0.80 22.79
CA GLY A 784 -7.31 0.37 22.42
C GLY A 784 -7.75 0.75 20.99
N LEU A 785 -7.31 1.91 20.48
CA LEU A 785 -7.56 2.35 19.11
C LEU A 785 -6.71 1.64 18.05
N SER A 786 -5.68 0.88 18.45
CA SER A 786 -4.67 0.34 17.54
C SER A 786 -4.47 -1.17 17.64
N VAL A 787 -4.46 -1.76 18.84
CA VAL A 787 -4.07 -3.16 19.08
C VAL A 787 -5.05 -4.18 18.52
N HIS A 788 -6.33 -3.80 18.37
CA HIS A 788 -7.36 -4.63 17.74
C HIS A 788 -7.42 -4.48 16.22
N ALA A 789 -6.71 -3.51 15.64
CA ALA A 789 -6.66 -3.36 14.19
C ALA A 789 -5.86 -4.52 13.55
N PRO A 790 -6.27 -5.01 12.38
CA PRO A 790 -5.55 -6.08 11.66
C PRO A 790 -4.17 -5.62 11.19
N PHE A 791 -4.00 -4.33 10.89
CA PHE A 791 -2.72 -3.74 10.50
C PHE A 791 -2.31 -2.66 11.50
N ARG A 792 -1.15 -2.87 12.11
CA ARG A 792 -0.60 -2.05 13.20
C ARG A 792 0.84 -1.73 12.87
N ILE A 793 1.12 -0.47 12.57
CA ILE A 793 2.39 0.00 12.03
C ILE A 793 3.14 0.76 13.12
N ALA A 794 4.28 0.20 13.53
CA ALA A 794 5.28 0.91 14.33
C ALA A 794 6.26 1.69 13.42
N THR A 795 6.91 2.68 14.02
CA THR A 795 7.90 3.59 13.45
C THR A 795 9.01 3.79 14.49
N GLU A 796 10.14 4.37 14.13
CA GLU A 796 11.19 4.78 15.07
C GLU A 796 10.70 5.69 16.21
N ASN A 797 9.57 6.40 16.03
CA ASN A 797 8.96 7.27 17.04
C ASN A 797 7.98 6.55 17.98
N THR A 798 7.60 5.30 17.68
CA THR A 798 6.57 4.58 18.44
C THR A 798 7.06 4.28 19.86
N LEU A 799 6.31 4.75 20.86
CA LEU A 799 6.54 4.42 22.27
C LEU A 799 5.28 3.78 22.85
N PHE A 800 5.28 2.46 22.93
CA PHE A 800 4.17 1.66 23.46
C PHE A 800 4.35 1.39 24.96
N ALA A 801 3.27 1.48 25.75
CA ALA A 801 3.19 0.96 27.11
C ALA A 801 1.74 0.84 27.61
N MET A 802 1.53 0.00 28.63
CA MET A 802 0.32 -0.05 29.46
C MET A 802 0.66 0.42 30.90
N PRO A 803 0.78 1.74 31.16
CA PRO A 803 1.21 2.29 32.46
C PRO A 803 0.14 2.27 33.57
N GLU A 804 -1.02 1.63 33.36
CA GLU A 804 -2.23 1.80 34.17
C GLU A 804 -2.04 1.42 35.64
N THR A 805 -1.27 0.37 35.94
CA THR A 805 -0.93 -0.05 37.32
C THR A 805 -0.18 1.02 38.13
N GLY A 806 0.51 1.94 37.44
CA GLY A 806 1.20 3.09 38.01
C GLY A 806 0.32 4.31 38.27
N ILE A 807 -0.92 4.33 37.78
CA ILE A 807 -1.96 5.33 38.12
C ILE A 807 -3.08 4.72 38.98
N GLY A 808 -2.93 3.48 39.45
CA GLY A 808 -3.94 2.80 40.28
C GLY A 808 -5.13 2.26 39.48
N LEU A 809 -4.93 1.96 38.20
CA LEU A 809 -5.89 1.30 37.31
C LEU A 809 -5.31 -0.06 36.83
N PHE A 810 -6.10 -0.88 36.16
CA PHE A 810 -5.65 -2.10 35.48
C PHE A 810 -5.44 -1.83 33.97
N PRO A 811 -4.63 -2.60 33.23
CA PRO A 811 -4.51 -2.48 31.77
C PRO A 811 -5.86 -2.72 31.09
N ASP A 812 -6.47 -1.65 30.59
CA ASP A 812 -7.82 -1.60 30.07
C ASP A 812 -7.86 -1.72 28.53
N VAL A 813 -8.97 -1.31 27.93
CA VAL A 813 -9.19 -1.22 26.47
C VAL A 813 -8.81 -2.48 25.70
N GLY A 814 -9.26 -3.64 26.19
CA GLY A 814 -8.99 -4.96 25.64
C GLY A 814 -7.65 -5.55 26.07
N GLY A 815 -6.97 -4.96 27.06
CA GLY A 815 -5.73 -5.46 27.67
C GLY A 815 -5.83 -6.91 28.14
N SER A 816 -6.97 -7.31 28.71
CA SER A 816 -7.26 -8.71 29.07
C SER A 816 -7.30 -9.67 27.89
N PHE A 817 -7.60 -9.18 26.67
CA PHE A 817 -7.59 -10.01 25.48
C PHE A 817 -6.20 -10.09 24.86
N PHE A 818 -5.55 -8.94 24.58
CA PHE A 818 -4.33 -8.95 23.77
C PHE A 818 -3.06 -9.30 24.54
N LEU A 819 -2.89 -8.86 25.79
CA LEU A 819 -1.66 -9.10 26.54
C LEU A 819 -1.42 -10.61 26.80
N PRO A 820 -2.41 -11.43 27.22
CA PRO A 820 -2.17 -12.86 27.47
C PRO A 820 -1.90 -13.71 26.22
N ARG A 821 -1.93 -13.08 25.03
CA ARG A 821 -1.72 -13.65 23.69
C ARG A 821 -0.42 -13.15 23.02
N LEU A 822 0.39 -12.35 23.73
CA LEU A 822 1.80 -12.13 23.39
C LEU A 822 2.64 -13.34 23.84
N ASP A 823 3.84 -13.50 23.28
CA ASP A 823 4.68 -14.68 23.52
C ASP A 823 4.99 -14.92 25.02
N GLY A 824 4.72 -16.13 25.49
CA GLY A 824 5.03 -16.56 26.85
C GLY A 824 4.30 -15.73 27.91
N GLU A 825 5.06 -15.10 28.80
CA GLU A 825 4.51 -14.22 29.86
C GLU A 825 4.86 -12.74 29.65
N LEU A 826 5.31 -12.37 28.44
CA LEU A 826 5.66 -10.99 28.09
C LEU A 826 4.52 -10.00 28.32
N GLY A 827 3.28 -10.37 28.03
CA GLY A 827 2.12 -9.51 28.29
C GLY A 827 1.82 -9.29 29.77
N VAL A 828 2.14 -10.27 30.64
CA VAL A 828 1.99 -10.13 32.09
C VAL A 828 3.11 -9.26 32.66
N TYR A 829 4.33 -9.39 32.15
CA TYR A 829 5.42 -8.45 32.45
C TYR A 829 5.05 -7.02 32.07
N LEU A 830 4.60 -6.78 30.83
CA LEU A 830 4.20 -5.46 30.33
C LEU A 830 3.04 -4.87 31.15
N GLY A 831 1.99 -5.66 31.43
CA GLY A 831 0.81 -5.20 32.17
C GLY A 831 1.08 -4.91 33.65
N LEU A 832 1.92 -5.71 34.34
CA LEU A 832 2.26 -5.46 35.75
C LEU A 832 3.26 -4.31 35.93
N THR A 833 4.23 -4.16 35.03
CA THR A 833 5.34 -3.21 35.20
C THR A 833 5.16 -1.87 34.47
N GLY A 834 4.21 -1.77 33.54
CA GLY A 834 4.09 -0.61 32.65
C GLY A 834 5.34 -0.35 31.80
N ALA A 835 6.14 -1.39 31.54
CA ALA A 835 7.36 -1.30 30.77
C ALA A 835 7.11 -0.79 29.34
N ARG A 836 8.13 -0.10 28.79
CA ARG A 836 8.01 0.68 27.56
C ARG A 836 8.78 0.03 26.43
N LEU A 837 8.10 -0.22 25.31
CA LEU A 837 8.68 -0.71 24.06
C LEU A 837 8.91 0.46 23.10
N LYS A 838 10.07 0.48 22.42
CA LYS A 838 10.43 1.54 21.46
C LYS A 838 10.63 1.03 20.04
N GLY A 839 9.95 1.67 19.09
CA GLY A 839 10.10 1.42 17.65
C GLY A 839 10.03 -0.05 17.26
N GLU A 840 11.12 -0.59 16.74
CA GLU A 840 11.21 -2.00 16.35
C GLU A 840 10.91 -2.97 17.51
N GLU A 841 11.14 -2.61 18.77
CA GLU A 841 10.79 -3.46 19.91
C GLU A 841 9.27 -3.72 20.01
N VAL A 842 8.46 -2.77 19.55
CA VAL A 842 6.99 -2.91 19.48
C VAL A 842 6.61 -3.98 18.45
N PHE A 843 7.38 -4.09 17.37
CA PHE A 843 7.23 -5.12 16.34
C PHE A 843 7.81 -6.47 16.78
N MET A 844 8.99 -6.48 17.41
CA MET A 844 9.62 -7.69 17.94
C MET A 844 8.81 -8.35 19.07
N ALA A 845 8.07 -7.56 19.85
CA ALA A 845 7.12 -8.05 20.85
C ALA A 845 5.77 -8.56 20.29
N GLY A 846 5.53 -8.48 18.97
CA GLY A 846 4.25 -8.84 18.33
C GLY A 846 3.11 -7.84 18.52
N VAL A 847 3.33 -6.76 19.29
CA VAL A 847 2.34 -5.69 19.52
C VAL A 847 2.05 -4.95 18.21
N ALA A 848 3.08 -4.60 17.44
CA ALA A 848 2.95 -4.12 16.06
C ALA A 848 3.07 -5.29 15.06
N THR A 849 2.36 -5.17 13.95
CA THR A 849 2.38 -6.15 12.82
C THR A 849 3.46 -5.83 11.79
N HIS A 850 3.87 -4.56 11.72
CA HIS A 850 4.81 -4.04 10.73
C HIS A 850 5.66 -2.94 11.37
N PHE A 851 6.89 -2.78 10.87
CA PHE A 851 7.72 -1.62 11.16
C PHE A 851 7.98 -0.85 9.85
N VAL A 852 7.57 0.42 9.79
CA VAL A 852 7.74 1.29 8.62
C VAL A 852 8.44 2.57 9.09
N PRO A 853 9.63 2.92 8.57
CA PRO A 853 10.29 4.18 8.91
C PRO A 853 9.38 5.39 8.66
N ALA A 854 9.33 6.35 9.58
CA ALA A 854 8.35 7.44 9.56
C ALA A 854 8.44 8.28 8.26
N VAL A 855 9.64 8.43 7.71
CA VAL A 855 9.91 9.10 6.42
C VAL A 855 9.20 8.44 5.22
N ARG A 856 8.86 7.15 5.29
CA ARG A 856 8.13 6.42 4.24
C ARG A 856 6.60 6.49 4.39
N LEU A 857 6.09 6.93 5.54
CA LEU A 857 4.65 6.99 5.79
C LEU A 857 3.87 7.83 4.75
N PRO A 858 4.30 9.01 4.28
CA PRO A 858 3.53 9.78 3.30
C PRO A 858 3.28 9.02 1.99
N SER A 859 4.28 8.24 1.54
CA SER A 859 4.17 7.39 0.36
C SER A 859 3.27 6.18 0.62
N LEU A 860 3.40 5.53 1.79
CA LEU A 860 2.53 4.43 2.19
C LEU A 860 1.05 4.86 2.31
N MET A 861 0.78 6.00 2.95
CA MET A 861 -0.58 6.58 3.05
C MET A 861 -1.18 6.86 1.66
N THR A 862 -0.33 7.20 0.68
CA THR A 862 -0.73 7.40 -0.71
C THR A 862 -1.06 6.06 -1.38
N ARG A 863 -0.13 5.09 -1.33
CA ARG A 863 -0.31 3.72 -1.84
C ARG A 863 -1.57 3.05 -1.30
N LEU A 864 -1.80 3.14 0.01
CA LEU A 864 -2.98 2.61 0.69
C LEU A 864 -4.27 3.29 0.23
N SER A 865 -4.23 4.57 -0.14
CA SER A 865 -5.39 5.27 -0.68
C SER A 865 -5.76 4.85 -2.10
N GLU A 866 -4.80 4.33 -2.87
CA GLU A 866 -4.95 3.89 -4.26
C GLU A 866 -5.48 2.45 -4.38
N LEU A 867 -5.70 1.74 -3.26
CA LEU A 867 -6.26 0.39 -3.24
C LEU A 867 -7.79 0.40 -3.40
N GLU A 868 -8.31 0.07 -4.59
CA GLU A 868 -9.76 -0.08 -4.80
C GLU A 868 -10.36 -1.39 -4.21
N THR A 869 -9.61 -2.12 -3.38
CA THR A 869 -10.02 -3.38 -2.74
C THR A 869 -10.03 -3.33 -1.22
N SER A 870 -10.97 -4.06 -0.61
CA SER A 870 -11.02 -4.32 0.84
C SER A 870 -10.23 -5.57 1.25
N ASP A 871 -9.49 -6.19 0.32
CA ASP A 871 -8.70 -7.40 0.56
C ASP A 871 -7.53 -7.12 1.51
N TYR A 872 -7.50 -7.85 2.63
CA TYR A 872 -6.49 -7.77 3.66
C TYR A 872 -5.11 -8.19 3.13
N SER A 873 -5.03 -9.11 2.17
CA SER A 873 -3.77 -9.55 1.58
C SER A 873 -3.08 -8.47 0.76
N VAL A 874 -3.85 -7.76 -0.06
CA VAL A 874 -3.37 -6.64 -0.88
C VAL A 874 -2.98 -5.46 0.02
N VAL A 875 -3.73 -5.19 1.09
CA VAL A 875 -3.35 -4.20 2.11
C VAL A 875 -2.06 -4.61 2.83
N ASN A 876 -1.88 -5.89 3.17
CA ASN A 876 -0.66 -6.39 3.81
C ASN A 876 0.58 -6.18 2.92
N LEU A 877 0.51 -6.64 1.66
CA LEU A 877 1.59 -6.48 0.68
C LEU A 877 1.92 -5.00 0.43
N ALA A 878 0.90 -4.14 0.33
CA ALA A 878 1.08 -2.70 0.17
C ALA A 878 1.73 -2.00 1.38
N ILE A 879 1.75 -2.63 2.56
CA ILE A 879 2.51 -2.15 3.73
C ILE A 879 3.94 -2.69 3.71
N GLU A 880 4.13 -3.98 3.37
CA GLU A 880 5.47 -4.59 3.23
C GLU A 880 6.31 -3.93 2.13
N GLU A 881 5.69 -3.41 1.06
CA GLU A 881 6.32 -2.54 0.05
C GLU A 881 7.11 -1.35 0.64
N PHE A 882 6.74 -0.89 1.84
CA PHE A 882 7.34 0.26 2.52
C PHE A 882 8.02 -0.10 3.84
N ALA A 883 7.95 -1.34 4.31
CA ALA A 883 8.49 -1.79 5.58
C ALA A 883 10.02 -1.66 5.66
N GLY A 884 10.53 -1.38 6.86
CA GLY A 884 11.96 -1.20 7.12
C GLY A 884 12.76 -2.49 6.96
N ASP A 885 14.08 -2.39 6.99
CA ASP A 885 14.95 -3.57 6.94
C ASP A 885 14.68 -4.50 8.13
N ALA A 886 14.82 -5.81 7.93
CA ALA A 886 14.57 -6.79 9.00
C ALA A 886 15.51 -6.56 10.20
N PRO A 887 15.00 -6.56 11.45
CA PRO A 887 15.86 -6.58 12.62
C PRO A 887 16.76 -7.82 12.56
N SER A 888 18.08 -7.64 12.63
CA SER A 888 19.03 -8.75 12.53
C SER A 888 18.87 -9.73 13.69
N LEU A 889 19.27 -11.00 13.49
CA LEU A 889 19.16 -12.05 14.51
C LEU A 889 19.84 -11.65 15.85
N GLU A 890 20.96 -10.93 15.79
CA GLU A 890 21.62 -10.39 16.99
C GLU A 890 20.78 -9.30 17.69
N LYS A 891 19.98 -8.53 16.96
CA LYS A 891 19.03 -7.56 17.53
C LYS A 891 17.85 -8.27 18.21
N TRP A 892 17.34 -9.35 17.61
CA TRP A 892 16.34 -10.24 18.23
C TRP A 892 16.84 -10.89 19.54
N LYS A 893 18.15 -11.14 19.66
CA LYS A 893 18.79 -11.64 20.90
C LYS A 893 19.06 -10.55 21.95
N SER A 894 19.26 -9.30 21.53
CA SER A 894 19.83 -8.23 22.38
C SER A 894 18.93 -7.02 22.68
N TRP A 895 17.72 -6.95 22.12
CA TRP A 895 16.71 -5.94 22.49
C TRP A 895 16.29 -6.05 23.98
N SER A 896 15.64 -5.02 24.51
CA SER A 896 15.48 -4.84 25.97
C SER A 896 14.70 -5.93 26.71
N MET A 897 13.97 -6.79 25.99
CA MET A 897 13.23 -7.94 26.53
C MET A 897 13.52 -9.24 25.76
N GLY A 898 14.68 -9.34 25.09
CA GLY A 898 15.14 -10.50 24.33
C GLY A 898 16.06 -11.45 25.11
N GLY A 899 16.49 -12.53 24.46
CA GLY A 899 17.52 -13.45 24.95
C GLY A 899 17.26 -13.96 26.38
N SER A 900 18.30 -13.94 27.24
CA SER A 900 18.17 -14.39 28.63
C SER A 900 17.26 -13.53 29.50
N ILE A 901 16.91 -12.30 29.10
CA ILE A 901 15.86 -11.51 29.77
C ILE A 901 14.48 -12.09 29.42
N ARG A 902 14.24 -12.48 28.16
CA ARG A 902 13.00 -13.16 27.74
C ARG A 902 12.78 -14.46 28.52
N GLU A 903 13.83 -15.25 28.68
CA GLU A 903 13.78 -16.50 29.46
C GLU A 903 13.40 -16.28 30.93
N ASN A 904 13.89 -15.20 31.54
CA ASN A 904 13.57 -14.87 32.93
C ASN A 904 12.22 -14.16 33.09
N ILE A 905 11.71 -13.47 32.06
CA ILE A 905 10.31 -13.03 31.99
C ILE A 905 9.38 -14.25 32.05
N ASP A 906 9.57 -15.21 31.13
CA ASP A 906 8.75 -16.42 31.07
C ASP A 906 8.85 -17.28 32.34
N ARG A 907 10.04 -17.33 32.98
CA ARG A 907 10.26 -18.02 34.27
C ARG A 907 9.54 -17.33 35.44
N CYS A 908 9.72 -16.02 35.60
CA CYS A 908 9.26 -15.30 36.79
C CYS A 908 7.78 -14.93 36.75
N PHE A 909 7.20 -14.66 35.57
CA PHE A 909 5.84 -14.12 35.45
C PHE A 909 4.75 -15.19 35.24
N ARG A 910 5.11 -16.49 35.30
CA ARG A 910 4.18 -17.63 35.13
C ARG A 910 3.23 -17.90 36.31
N PHE A 911 3.55 -17.41 37.51
CA PHE A 911 2.77 -17.72 38.73
C PHE A 911 1.43 -16.96 38.79
N ASP A 912 0.50 -17.45 39.61
CA ASP A 912 -0.85 -16.88 39.74
C ASP A 912 -0.99 -15.88 40.91
N SER A 913 0.06 -15.67 41.72
CA SER A 913 0.13 -14.62 42.74
C SER A 913 1.28 -13.64 42.48
N VAL A 914 1.08 -12.37 42.85
CA VAL A 914 2.10 -11.31 42.69
C VAL A 914 3.25 -11.52 43.67
N GLU A 915 2.94 -12.07 44.85
CA GLU A 915 3.89 -12.55 45.84
C GLU A 915 4.92 -13.52 45.23
N GLN A 916 4.48 -14.62 44.61
CA GLN A 916 5.38 -15.60 43.99
C GLN A 916 6.21 -15.03 42.83
N ILE A 917 5.66 -14.08 42.06
CA ILE A 917 6.41 -13.37 41.01
C ILE A 917 7.56 -12.56 41.63
N ILE A 918 7.32 -11.89 42.76
CA ILE A 918 8.36 -11.14 43.49
C ILE A 918 9.37 -12.09 44.14
N GLU A 919 8.93 -13.19 44.73
CA GLU A 919 9.80 -14.21 45.34
C GLU A 919 10.74 -14.86 44.30
N GLU A 920 10.24 -15.24 43.12
CA GLU A 920 11.07 -15.81 42.05
C GLU A 920 12.06 -14.77 41.48
N LEU A 921 11.65 -13.50 41.35
CA LEU A 921 12.57 -12.42 40.96
C LEU A 921 13.67 -12.21 42.01
N GLU A 922 13.33 -12.21 43.30
CA GLU A 922 14.30 -12.08 44.39
C GLU A 922 15.24 -13.29 44.47
N MET A 923 14.74 -14.49 44.15
CA MET A 923 15.59 -15.68 43.96
C MET A 923 16.53 -15.56 42.75
N VAL A 924 16.10 -14.96 41.63
CA VAL A 924 16.99 -14.67 40.49
C VAL A 924 18.08 -13.66 40.89
N ILE A 925 17.75 -12.61 41.66
CA ILE A 925 18.72 -11.63 42.17
C ILE A 925 19.76 -12.28 43.10
N ALA A 926 19.33 -13.23 43.92
CA ALA A 926 20.19 -13.96 44.86
C ALA A 926 21.08 -15.04 44.19
N THR A 927 20.60 -15.66 43.10
CA THR A 927 21.30 -16.79 42.44
C THR A 927 22.07 -16.43 41.17
N ALA A 928 21.86 -15.24 40.60
CA ALA A 928 22.56 -14.81 39.39
C ALA A 928 24.09 -14.72 39.59
N SER A 929 24.83 -15.41 38.72
CA SER A 929 26.29 -15.38 38.67
C SER A 929 26.83 -14.07 38.08
N ASN A 930 28.15 -13.82 38.23
CA ASN A 930 28.81 -12.64 37.66
C ASN A 930 28.62 -12.52 36.13
N GLN A 931 28.47 -13.64 35.41
CA GLN A 931 28.22 -13.66 33.97
C GLN A 931 26.78 -13.25 33.60
N GLN A 932 25.87 -13.22 34.58
CA GLN A 932 24.44 -12.89 34.42
C GLN A 932 24.09 -11.50 34.96
N ALA A 933 25.07 -10.60 35.14
CA ALA A 933 24.88 -9.27 35.72
C ALA A 933 23.71 -8.46 35.10
N LYS A 934 23.49 -8.54 33.78
CA LYS A 934 22.35 -7.88 33.08
C LYS A 934 20.98 -8.42 33.52
N VAL A 935 20.88 -9.73 33.79
CA VAL A 935 19.64 -10.36 34.27
C VAL A 935 19.37 -9.95 35.72
N LYS A 936 20.43 -9.86 36.54
CA LYS A 936 20.34 -9.35 37.91
C LYS A 936 19.87 -7.89 37.96
N GLU A 937 20.49 -7.01 37.19
CA GLU A 937 20.08 -5.60 37.08
C GLU A 937 18.61 -5.47 36.62
N TRP A 938 18.21 -6.25 35.60
CA TRP A 938 16.83 -6.30 35.14
C TRP A 938 15.85 -6.77 36.24
N ALA A 939 16.21 -7.79 37.03
CA ALA A 939 15.36 -8.32 38.10
C ALA A 939 15.24 -7.32 39.27
N GLU A 940 16.36 -6.73 39.73
CA GLU A 940 16.39 -5.70 40.78
C GLU A 940 15.51 -4.50 40.39
N LYS A 941 15.66 -4.02 39.16
CA LYS A 941 14.86 -2.94 38.58
C LYS A 941 13.39 -3.31 38.43
N THR A 942 13.07 -4.56 38.08
CA THR A 942 11.69 -5.05 37.94
C THR A 942 10.98 -5.15 39.29
N VAL A 943 11.64 -5.72 40.32
CA VAL A 943 11.11 -5.76 41.69
C VAL A 943 10.90 -4.34 42.24
N SER A 944 11.86 -3.45 42.02
CA SER A 944 11.75 -2.03 42.38
C SER A 944 10.55 -1.37 41.68
N THR A 945 10.38 -1.59 40.38
CA THR A 945 9.28 -1.04 39.58
C THR A 945 7.91 -1.52 40.09
N ILE A 946 7.73 -2.84 40.28
CA ILE A 946 6.47 -3.41 40.79
C ILE A 946 6.10 -2.81 42.16
N LYS A 947 7.08 -2.67 43.07
CA LYS A 947 6.88 -2.08 44.41
C LYS A 947 6.58 -0.56 44.39
N THR A 948 6.58 0.10 43.23
CA THR A 948 6.04 1.47 43.06
C THR A 948 4.60 1.52 42.53
N MET A 949 4.07 0.43 41.97
CA MET A 949 2.70 0.34 41.44
C MET A 949 1.67 0.11 42.56
N SER A 950 0.38 0.28 42.27
CA SER A 950 -0.68 -0.06 43.23
C SER A 950 -0.72 -1.58 43.44
N PRO A 951 -0.60 -2.10 44.70
CA PRO A 951 -0.66 -3.53 44.96
C PRO A 951 -2.03 -4.12 44.64
N THR A 952 -3.10 -3.33 44.83
CA THR A 952 -4.47 -3.64 44.41
C THR A 952 -4.52 -3.87 42.90
N SER A 953 -3.94 -2.94 42.14
CA SER A 953 -3.93 -2.95 40.67
C SER A 953 -3.09 -4.11 40.13
N CYS A 954 -1.94 -4.42 40.71
CA CYS A 954 -1.13 -5.58 40.33
C CYS A 954 -1.90 -6.91 40.55
N LYS A 955 -2.55 -7.10 41.70
CA LYS A 955 -3.32 -8.33 41.97
C LYS A 955 -4.54 -8.48 41.08
N VAL A 956 -5.25 -7.38 40.79
CA VAL A 956 -6.34 -7.38 39.80
C VAL A 956 -5.82 -7.68 38.40
N THR A 957 -4.75 -7.02 37.96
CA THR A 957 -4.15 -7.20 36.63
C THR A 957 -3.73 -8.65 36.39
N LEU A 958 -3.04 -9.28 37.33
CA LEU A 958 -2.68 -10.69 37.21
C LEU A 958 -3.93 -11.58 37.08
N SER A 959 -4.94 -11.36 37.94
CA SER A 959 -6.22 -12.07 37.90
C SER A 959 -6.97 -11.87 36.58
N GLN A 960 -6.97 -10.65 36.04
CA GLN A 960 -7.59 -10.25 34.78
C GLN A 960 -6.93 -10.95 33.59
N LEU A 961 -5.59 -10.94 33.53
CA LEU A 961 -4.83 -11.56 32.44
C LEU A 961 -4.97 -13.09 32.44
N ARG A 962 -4.95 -13.72 33.61
CA ARG A 962 -5.19 -15.17 33.77
C ARG A 962 -6.60 -15.60 33.37
N ARG A 963 -7.61 -14.73 33.57
CA ARG A 963 -8.99 -14.94 33.12
C ARG A 963 -9.12 -14.68 31.61
N GLY A 964 -8.62 -13.56 31.11
CA GLY A 964 -8.73 -13.13 29.71
C GLY A 964 -8.04 -14.05 28.68
N ARG A 965 -7.03 -14.82 29.11
CA ARG A 965 -6.45 -15.94 28.32
C ARG A 965 -7.48 -17.05 27.98
N LYS A 966 -8.62 -17.11 28.68
CA LYS A 966 -9.68 -18.12 28.52
C LYS A 966 -11.01 -17.55 28.01
N LEU A 967 -11.12 -16.23 27.86
CA LEU A 967 -12.33 -15.53 27.43
C LEU A 967 -12.26 -15.18 25.94
N ASP A 968 -13.44 -15.01 25.33
CA ASP A 968 -13.57 -14.42 23.99
C ASP A 968 -13.45 -12.87 24.02
N PHE A 969 -13.35 -12.27 22.83
CA PHE A 969 -13.14 -10.82 22.64
C PHE A 969 -14.21 -9.95 23.32
N ALA A 970 -15.49 -10.29 23.15
CA ALA A 970 -16.60 -9.59 23.80
C ALA A 970 -16.63 -9.82 25.32
N GLN A 971 -16.36 -11.05 25.76
CA GLN A 971 -16.26 -11.39 27.19
C GLN A 971 -15.14 -10.61 27.91
N CYS A 972 -14.04 -10.30 27.22
CA CYS A 972 -12.96 -9.48 27.76
C CYS A 972 -13.42 -8.04 28.08
N PHE A 973 -14.04 -7.33 27.13
CA PHE A 973 -14.63 -6.01 27.41
C PHE A 973 -15.74 -6.05 28.47
N GLN A 974 -16.53 -7.14 28.50
CA GLN A 974 -17.55 -7.34 29.52
C GLN A 974 -16.96 -7.48 30.94
N MET A 975 -15.79 -8.10 31.06
CA MET A 975 -15.02 -8.16 32.31
C MET A 975 -14.45 -6.79 32.65
N GLU A 976 -13.81 -6.09 31.69
CA GLU A 976 -13.18 -4.78 31.90
C GLU A 976 -14.17 -3.66 32.24
N TYR A 977 -15.41 -3.72 31.72
CA TYR A 977 -16.49 -2.80 32.11
C TYR A 977 -16.83 -2.94 33.60
N ASN A 978 -16.93 -4.18 34.10
CA ASN A 978 -17.18 -4.43 35.52
C ASN A 978 -15.96 -4.13 36.41
N LEU A 979 -14.74 -4.29 35.87
CA LEU A 979 -13.52 -3.82 36.53
C LEU A 979 -13.54 -2.29 36.68
N CYS A 980 -13.88 -1.51 35.64
CA CYS A 980 -14.00 -0.05 35.76
C CYS A 980 -15.08 0.39 36.76
N ARG A 981 -16.25 -0.27 36.80
CA ARG A 981 -17.27 -0.05 37.85
C ARG A 981 -16.68 -0.19 39.26
N ALA A 982 -15.84 -1.20 39.49
CA ALA A 982 -15.17 -1.41 40.76
C ALA A 982 -13.99 -0.44 41.01
N PHE A 983 -13.27 0.00 39.98
CA PHE A 983 -12.16 0.95 40.10
C PHE A 983 -12.61 2.39 40.34
N LEU A 984 -13.76 2.81 39.83
CA LEU A 984 -14.41 4.08 40.19
C LEU A 984 -14.77 4.18 41.69
N THR A 985 -14.75 3.06 42.44
CA THR A 985 -14.89 3.00 43.91
C THR A 985 -13.61 2.53 44.61
N THR A 986 -12.43 2.72 44.01
CA THR A 986 -11.13 2.26 44.53
C THR A 986 -10.18 3.43 44.77
N PRO A 987 -9.74 3.70 46.03
CA PRO A 987 -8.92 4.86 46.36
C PRO A 987 -7.62 5.00 45.55
N ASP A 988 -6.96 3.87 45.25
CA ASP A 988 -5.70 3.85 44.48
C ASP A 988 -5.84 4.57 43.12
N PHE A 989 -6.96 4.45 42.41
CA PHE A 989 -7.16 5.10 41.12
C PHE A 989 -7.14 6.63 41.23
N TYR A 990 -7.84 7.17 42.24
CA TYR A 990 -7.90 8.60 42.52
C TYR A 990 -6.53 9.14 42.95
N GLU A 991 -5.83 8.41 43.82
CA GLU A 991 -4.50 8.78 44.33
C GLU A 991 -3.42 8.71 43.23
N GLY A 992 -3.42 7.66 42.42
CA GLY A 992 -2.47 7.47 41.32
C GLY A 992 -2.66 8.51 40.21
N VAL A 993 -3.89 8.73 39.72
CA VAL A 993 -4.17 9.80 38.75
C VAL A 993 -3.83 11.18 39.34
N THR A 994 -4.13 11.43 40.62
CA THR A 994 -3.79 12.72 41.26
C THR A 994 -2.28 12.94 41.31
N THR A 995 -1.52 11.99 41.86
CA THR A 995 -0.05 12.13 42.05
C THR A 995 0.76 12.01 40.76
N LYS A 996 0.28 11.33 39.72
CA LYS A 996 0.97 11.22 38.43
C LYS A 996 0.58 12.33 37.44
N LEU A 997 -0.70 12.72 37.36
CA LEU A 997 -1.21 13.58 36.27
C LEU A 997 -1.71 14.95 36.73
N ILE A 998 -2.20 15.09 37.97
CA ILE A 998 -2.72 16.36 38.50
C ILE A 998 -1.62 17.15 39.21
N THR A 999 -1.11 16.65 40.34
CA THR A 999 -0.08 17.30 41.17
C THR A 999 1.34 16.93 40.76
N LYS A 1000 1.52 15.81 40.05
CA LYS A 1000 2.79 15.33 39.47
C LYS A 1000 3.90 15.07 40.51
N THR A 1001 3.55 14.87 41.79
CA THR A 1001 4.49 14.49 42.86
C THR A 1001 5.15 13.13 42.63
N ASN A 1002 4.55 12.29 41.79
CA ASN A 1002 4.98 10.94 41.42
C ASN A 1002 5.11 9.91 42.55
N LYS A 1003 4.72 10.29 43.78
CA LYS A 1003 4.77 9.48 45.01
C LYS A 1003 3.36 9.19 45.55
N PRO A 1004 2.61 8.24 44.97
CA PRO A 1004 1.30 7.83 45.45
C PRO A 1004 1.38 7.12 46.82
N ASN A 1005 0.39 7.38 47.67
CA ASN A 1005 0.18 6.72 48.96
C ASN A 1005 -0.90 5.64 48.85
N TRP A 1006 -0.54 4.49 48.28
CA TRP A 1006 -1.46 3.37 48.02
C TRP A 1006 -2.16 2.84 49.29
N SER A 1007 -3.43 2.45 49.15
CA SER A 1007 -4.29 1.98 50.23
C SER A 1007 -5.05 0.71 49.82
N PRO A 1008 -4.62 -0.49 50.29
CA PRO A 1008 -3.55 -0.74 51.25
C PRO A 1008 -2.14 -0.58 50.65
N SER A 1009 -1.15 -0.38 51.52
CA SER A 1009 0.26 -0.29 51.11
C SER A 1009 0.88 -1.68 50.83
N TRP A 1010 2.05 -1.71 50.17
CA TRP A 1010 2.81 -2.96 49.95
C TRP A 1010 3.22 -3.69 51.25
N LYS A 1011 3.28 -2.99 52.39
CA LYS A 1011 3.52 -3.61 53.71
C LYS A 1011 2.30 -4.36 54.27
N GLU A 1012 1.14 -4.15 53.65
CA GLU A 1012 -0.17 -4.66 54.07
C GLU A 1012 -0.78 -5.58 53.01
N LEU A 1013 0.05 -6.13 52.11
CA LEU A 1013 -0.35 -6.95 50.97
C LEU A 1013 -1.23 -8.16 51.35
N SER A 1014 -1.09 -8.66 52.58
CA SER A 1014 -1.91 -9.71 53.21
C SER A 1014 -3.37 -9.32 53.42
N LYS A 1015 -3.71 -8.02 53.46
CA LYS A 1015 -5.11 -7.54 53.46
C LYS A 1015 -5.81 -7.81 52.12
N LEU A 1016 -5.05 -7.93 51.02
CA LEU A 1016 -5.55 -8.21 49.67
C LEU A 1016 -5.55 -9.72 49.38
N ASN A 1017 -6.40 -10.48 50.08
CA ASN A 1017 -6.60 -11.89 49.77
C ASN A 1017 -7.42 -12.08 48.48
N GLU A 1018 -7.24 -13.23 47.80
CA GLU A 1018 -7.85 -13.53 46.50
C GLU A 1018 -9.38 -13.51 46.52
N SER A 1019 -10.01 -13.94 47.62
CA SER A 1019 -11.47 -13.94 47.77
C SER A 1019 -12.03 -12.51 47.82
N SER A 1020 -11.38 -11.60 48.56
CA SER A 1020 -11.72 -10.18 48.57
C SER A 1020 -11.50 -9.50 47.21
N ILE A 1021 -10.42 -9.84 46.50
CA ILE A 1021 -10.18 -9.36 45.13
C ILE A 1021 -11.28 -9.85 44.17
N THR A 1022 -11.53 -11.17 44.14
CA THR A 1022 -12.55 -11.77 43.27
C THR A 1022 -13.94 -11.19 43.54
N LYS A 1023 -14.35 -11.10 44.81
CA LYS A 1023 -15.67 -10.60 45.18
C LYS A 1023 -15.92 -9.14 44.81
N LYS A 1024 -14.90 -8.27 44.88
CA LYS A 1024 -15.05 -6.84 44.52
C LYS A 1024 -14.90 -6.59 43.01
N TYR A 1025 -13.88 -7.18 42.39
CA TYR A 1025 -13.43 -6.79 41.05
C TYR A 1025 -13.94 -7.70 39.93
N PHE A 1026 -14.34 -8.94 40.25
CA PHE A 1026 -14.84 -9.91 39.27
C PHE A 1026 -16.23 -10.44 39.66
N PRO A 1027 -17.27 -9.58 39.73
CA PRO A 1027 -18.63 -10.01 40.09
C PRO A 1027 -19.24 -10.96 39.06
N THR A 1028 -20.19 -11.76 39.50
CA THR A 1028 -21.10 -12.56 38.64
C THR A 1028 -22.43 -11.81 38.47
N ARG A 1029 -23.31 -12.30 37.58
CA ARG A 1029 -24.69 -11.76 37.49
C ARG A 1029 -25.44 -11.80 38.82
N GLU A 1030 -25.15 -12.79 39.68
CA GLU A 1030 -25.74 -12.93 41.01
C GLU A 1030 -25.15 -11.93 42.03
N THR A 1031 -23.92 -11.45 41.83
CA THR A 1031 -23.24 -10.52 42.74
C THR A 1031 -23.11 -9.09 42.21
N GLY A 1032 -23.89 -8.73 41.18
CA GLY A 1032 -24.02 -7.34 40.70
C GLY A 1032 -23.17 -6.96 39.48
N ALA A 1033 -22.79 -7.92 38.64
CA ALA A 1033 -22.23 -7.64 37.32
C ALA A 1033 -23.29 -7.02 36.38
N GLU A 1034 -22.95 -5.92 35.74
CA GLU A 1034 -23.76 -5.29 34.68
C GLU A 1034 -23.31 -5.75 33.29
N GLU A 1035 -24.24 -5.72 32.33
CA GLU A 1035 -24.00 -6.12 30.94
C GLU A 1035 -23.59 -4.92 30.08
N LEU A 1036 -22.48 -5.05 29.33
CA LEU A 1036 -22.03 -4.03 28.40
C LEU A 1036 -22.77 -4.21 27.07
N ALA A 1037 -23.65 -3.27 26.71
CA ALA A 1037 -24.46 -3.34 25.50
C ALA A 1037 -23.62 -3.13 24.22
N LEU A 1038 -23.04 -4.21 23.70
CA LEU A 1038 -22.31 -4.23 22.43
C LEU A 1038 -23.28 -4.33 21.24
N ALA A 1039 -23.08 -3.49 20.22
CA ALA A 1039 -24.00 -3.35 19.08
C ALA A 1039 -23.99 -4.55 18.09
N LYS A 1040 -22.99 -5.43 18.18
CA LYS A 1040 -22.84 -6.64 17.34
C LYS A 1040 -22.74 -7.87 18.24
N ARG A 1041 -23.04 -9.06 17.70
CA ARG A 1041 -22.85 -10.36 18.36
C ARG A 1041 -21.59 -11.11 17.89
N THR A 1042 -20.68 -10.42 17.20
CA THR A 1042 -19.44 -11.00 16.69
C THR A 1042 -18.42 -11.14 17.82
N THR A 1043 -17.87 -12.33 18.01
CA THR A 1043 -16.74 -12.53 18.94
C THR A 1043 -15.84 -13.65 18.45
N PHE A 1044 -14.62 -13.69 18.98
CA PHE A 1044 -13.59 -14.65 18.64
C PHE A 1044 -12.67 -14.90 19.85
N TYR A 1045 -12.07 -16.09 19.92
CA TYR A 1045 -11.08 -16.44 20.96
C TYR A 1045 -9.64 -16.10 20.56
N GLU A 1046 -9.38 -15.86 19.27
CA GLU A 1046 -8.10 -15.40 18.72
C GLU A 1046 -8.36 -14.40 17.59
N TYR A 1047 -7.45 -13.46 17.36
CA TYR A 1047 -7.60 -12.47 16.30
C TYR A 1047 -7.69 -13.15 14.92
N PRO A 1048 -8.77 -12.95 14.13
CA PRO A 1048 -8.92 -13.60 12.83
C PRO A 1048 -7.76 -13.34 11.85
N SER A 1049 -7.11 -12.18 11.96
CA SER A 1049 -5.99 -11.78 11.10
C SER A 1049 -4.59 -12.14 11.64
N LYS A 1050 -4.47 -12.90 12.76
CA LYS A 1050 -3.17 -13.17 13.44
C LYS A 1050 -2.07 -13.59 12.47
N THR A 1051 -2.33 -14.61 11.65
CA THR A 1051 -1.36 -15.20 10.71
C THR A 1051 -1.25 -14.45 9.38
N MET A 1052 -2.14 -13.48 9.11
CA MET A 1052 -2.13 -12.69 7.88
C MET A 1052 -1.11 -11.57 7.94
N SER A 1053 -1.06 -10.83 9.06
CA SER A 1053 -0.24 -9.63 9.21
C SER A 1053 0.86 -9.73 10.26
N GLY A 1054 0.74 -10.65 11.22
CA GLY A 1054 1.71 -10.85 12.29
C GLY A 1054 2.96 -11.65 11.90
N LEU A 1055 3.89 -11.71 12.85
CA LEU A 1055 4.94 -12.72 12.91
C LEU A 1055 4.44 -13.95 13.69
N PRO A 1056 5.04 -15.15 13.49
CA PRO A 1056 4.67 -16.34 14.26
C PRO A 1056 5.01 -16.20 15.75
N THR A 1057 4.12 -16.69 16.61
CA THR A 1057 4.35 -16.77 18.06
C THR A 1057 5.16 -18.03 18.41
N ASP A 1058 5.71 -18.07 19.63
CA ASP A 1058 6.33 -19.26 20.23
C ASP A 1058 5.45 -20.51 19.99
N ASP A 1059 4.14 -20.43 20.30
CA ASP A 1059 3.15 -21.49 20.11
C ASP A 1059 2.94 -21.93 18.65
N ASP A 1060 3.07 -21.01 17.68
CA ASP A 1060 2.92 -21.36 16.26
C ASP A 1060 4.10 -22.24 15.83
N VAL A 1061 5.30 -21.90 16.27
CA VAL A 1061 6.52 -22.69 16.01
C VAL A 1061 6.48 -24.03 16.76
N GLU A 1062 6.03 -24.06 18.02
CA GLU A 1062 5.88 -25.30 18.80
C GLU A 1062 5.01 -26.33 18.06
N ARG A 1063 3.87 -25.88 17.52
CA ARG A 1063 2.95 -26.74 16.77
C ARG A 1063 3.61 -27.36 15.55
N VAL A 1064 4.38 -26.58 14.79
CA VAL A 1064 5.13 -27.08 13.62
C VAL A 1064 6.22 -28.08 14.03
N VAL A 1065 7.01 -27.79 15.08
CA VAL A 1065 8.01 -28.72 15.64
C VAL A 1065 7.35 -30.04 16.07
N ARG A 1066 6.16 -29.99 16.66
CA ARG A 1066 5.35 -31.17 17.04
C ARG A 1066 4.56 -31.81 15.87
N GLY A 1067 4.83 -31.46 14.62
CA GLY A 1067 4.22 -32.06 13.42
C GLY A 1067 2.78 -31.59 13.10
N ARG A 1068 2.26 -30.56 13.78
CA ARG A 1068 0.88 -30.06 13.64
C ARG A 1068 0.82 -28.86 12.69
N GLY A 1069 0.86 -29.13 11.37
CA GLY A 1069 1.00 -28.09 10.34
C GLY A 1069 -0.26 -27.28 10.01
N GLN A 1070 -1.42 -27.92 9.79
CA GLN A 1070 -2.69 -27.26 9.44
C GLN A 1070 -3.91 -28.02 10.01
N ARG A 1071 -5.09 -27.38 10.09
CA ARG A 1071 -6.36 -27.93 10.64
C ARG A 1071 -6.68 -29.38 10.29
N SER A 1072 -6.34 -29.81 9.07
CA SER A 1072 -6.71 -31.12 8.51
C SER A 1072 -5.51 -31.98 8.13
N ARG A 1073 -4.27 -31.54 8.40
CA ARG A 1073 -3.04 -32.22 7.95
C ARG A 1073 -1.96 -32.19 9.03
N SER A 1074 -1.69 -33.36 9.61
CA SER A 1074 -0.40 -33.62 10.25
C SER A 1074 0.68 -33.61 9.19
N ILE A 1075 1.81 -32.98 9.47
CA ILE A 1075 3.05 -33.15 8.71
C ILE A 1075 3.93 -34.18 9.42
N SER A 1076 4.92 -34.74 8.71
CA SER A 1076 6.01 -35.43 9.38
C SER A 1076 6.71 -34.45 10.34
N PRO A 1077 6.94 -34.79 11.62
CA PRO A 1077 7.62 -33.90 12.55
C PRO A 1077 9.00 -33.48 12.02
N PRO A 1078 9.31 -32.17 11.94
CA PRO A 1078 10.61 -31.68 11.49
C PRO A 1078 11.76 -32.26 12.33
N THR A 1079 12.79 -32.73 11.63
CA THR A 1079 13.99 -33.32 12.25
C THR A 1079 15.10 -32.30 12.48
N THR A 1080 15.08 -31.16 11.77
CA THR A 1080 16.06 -30.08 11.87
C THR A 1080 15.40 -28.72 12.03
N LYS A 1081 16.13 -27.75 12.63
CA LYS A 1081 15.70 -26.34 12.71
C LYS A 1081 15.46 -25.73 11.32
N LYS A 1082 16.19 -26.21 10.30
CA LYS A 1082 16.04 -25.78 8.91
C LYS A 1082 14.68 -26.18 8.32
N GLU A 1083 14.22 -27.41 8.53
CA GLU A 1083 12.90 -27.86 8.04
C GLU A 1083 11.75 -27.02 8.60
N VAL A 1084 11.84 -26.60 9.87
CA VAL A 1084 10.86 -25.68 10.49
C VAL A 1084 10.93 -24.30 9.82
N LEU A 1085 12.13 -23.75 9.62
CA LEU A 1085 12.32 -22.46 8.96
C LEU A 1085 11.80 -22.46 7.51
N ASP A 1086 12.12 -23.50 6.73
CA ASP A 1086 11.66 -23.66 5.35
C ASP A 1086 10.13 -23.85 5.28
N PHE A 1087 9.52 -24.52 6.26
CA PHE A 1087 8.05 -24.57 6.40
C PHE A 1087 7.45 -23.16 6.59
N PHE A 1088 7.96 -22.36 7.54
CA PHE A 1088 7.45 -21.01 7.75
C PHE A 1088 7.68 -20.09 6.53
N VAL A 1089 8.86 -20.13 5.92
CA VAL A 1089 9.16 -19.32 4.72
C VAL A 1089 8.26 -19.66 3.53
N SER A 1090 7.88 -20.94 3.37
CA SER A 1090 6.98 -21.39 2.29
C SER A 1090 5.49 -21.20 2.60
N SER A 1091 5.11 -21.27 3.87
CA SER A 1091 3.72 -21.52 4.31
C SER A 1091 3.15 -20.49 5.30
N TRP A 1092 3.90 -19.45 5.72
CA TRP A 1092 3.36 -18.44 6.63
C TRP A 1092 2.17 -17.70 5.99
N GLY A 1093 1.14 -17.45 6.81
CA GLY A 1093 -0.18 -16.98 6.38
C GLY A 1093 -1.03 -17.96 5.55
N HIS A 1094 -0.48 -19.06 5.03
CA HIS A 1094 -1.26 -20.28 4.74
C HIS A 1094 -1.42 -21.15 6.01
N TYR A 1095 -0.73 -20.80 7.09
CA TYR A 1095 -0.80 -21.46 8.38
C TYR A 1095 -2.13 -21.13 9.08
N ASP A 1096 -2.92 -22.18 9.36
CA ASP A 1096 -4.19 -22.09 10.05
C ASP A 1096 -3.99 -22.19 11.56
N ALA A 1097 -3.95 -21.04 12.24
CA ALA A 1097 -3.84 -20.92 13.69
C ALA A 1097 -5.14 -21.30 14.42
N ALA A 1098 -5.61 -22.53 14.18
CA ALA A 1098 -6.83 -23.05 14.77
C ALA A 1098 -6.67 -23.37 16.26
N LEU A 1099 -7.12 -22.40 17.07
CA LEU A 1099 -8.11 -22.58 18.15
C LEU A 1099 -8.32 -24.02 18.65
N GLU A 1100 -7.44 -24.52 19.52
CA GLU A 1100 -7.77 -25.63 20.44
C GLU A 1100 -8.59 -25.10 21.64
N GLY A 1101 -9.77 -24.53 21.34
CA GLY A 1101 -10.74 -24.14 22.37
C GLY A 1101 -11.38 -25.38 23.00
N LYS A 1102 -11.08 -25.67 24.28
CA LYS A 1102 -11.47 -26.90 25.00
C LYS A 1102 -12.97 -27.05 25.32
N THR A 1103 -13.87 -26.36 24.62
CA THR A 1103 -15.32 -26.41 24.84
C THR A 1103 -16.08 -26.59 23.52
N SER A 1104 -16.56 -27.81 23.29
CA SER A 1104 -17.55 -28.13 22.26
C SER A 1104 -18.87 -27.41 22.55
N GLY A 1105 -19.36 -26.59 21.61
CA GLY A 1105 -20.62 -25.85 21.77
C GLY A 1105 -20.96 -25.01 20.55
N ASN A 1106 -20.34 -23.83 20.42
CA ASN A 1106 -20.55 -22.92 19.30
C ASN A 1106 -19.20 -22.38 18.81
N LEU A 1107 -18.80 -22.75 17.58
CA LEU A 1107 -17.73 -22.06 16.88
C LEU A 1107 -18.33 -20.80 16.22
N PRO A 1108 -17.78 -19.59 16.47
CA PRO A 1108 -18.22 -18.40 15.75
C PRO A 1108 -17.87 -18.50 14.26
N LEU A 1109 -18.52 -17.67 13.44
CA LEU A 1109 -18.38 -17.61 11.98
C LEU A 1109 -16.91 -17.72 11.53
N VAL A 1110 -16.63 -18.79 10.79
CA VAL A 1110 -15.35 -18.95 10.08
C VAL A 1110 -15.28 -17.86 9.02
N VAL A 1111 -14.38 -16.89 9.23
CA VAL A 1111 -13.86 -16.09 8.12
C VAL A 1111 -13.05 -17.04 7.24
N ASP A 1112 -13.38 -17.10 5.95
CA ASP A 1112 -12.59 -17.88 5.00
C ASP A 1112 -11.27 -17.13 4.72
N ILE A 1113 -10.14 -17.78 5.03
CA ILE A 1113 -8.77 -17.21 4.90
C ILE A 1113 -8.01 -17.99 3.81
N SER A 1114 -8.69 -18.35 2.72
CA SER A 1114 -8.13 -19.10 1.59
C SER A 1114 -7.35 -18.20 0.61
N GLY A 1115 -6.02 -18.21 0.73
CA GLY A 1115 -5.10 -17.58 -0.25
C GLY A 1115 -3.70 -17.28 0.28
N GLY A 1116 -3.29 -18.00 1.33
CA GLY A 1116 -2.47 -17.54 2.45
C GLY A 1116 -1.33 -16.53 2.24
N PHE A 1117 -1.24 -15.61 3.20
CA PHE A 1117 -0.91 -14.21 2.90
C PHE A 1117 0.38 -13.67 3.56
N GLY A 1118 1.17 -14.53 4.21
CA GLY A 1118 2.36 -14.16 4.99
C GLY A 1118 3.69 -14.36 4.28
N ARG A 1119 3.70 -14.64 2.97
CA ARG A 1119 4.93 -14.77 2.18
C ARG A 1119 5.62 -13.41 2.03
N GLY A 1120 6.94 -13.38 2.26
CA GLY A 1120 7.74 -12.16 2.20
C GLY A 1120 7.69 -11.30 3.47
N LYS A 1121 6.95 -11.71 4.51
CA LYS A 1121 6.88 -11.04 5.82
C LYS A 1121 8.28 -10.69 6.35
N ILE A 1122 8.57 -9.40 6.52
CA ILE A 1122 9.88 -8.95 7.02
C ILE A 1122 10.09 -9.44 8.47
N GLY A 1123 11.30 -9.87 8.81
CA GLY A 1123 11.64 -10.41 10.14
C GLY A 1123 11.18 -11.84 10.42
N LEU A 1124 10.47 -12.50 9.48
CA LEU A 1124 9.94 -13.86 9.65
C LEU A 1124 11.03 -14.90 9.95
N LYS A 1125 12.16 -14.84 9.22
CA LYS A 1125 13.23 -15.82 9.36
C LYS A 1125 13.91 -15.66 10.71
N GLU A 1126 14.25 -14.44 11.05
CA GLU A 1126 15.00 -14.08 12.24
C GLU A 1126 14.19 -14.37 13.51
N LYS A 1127 12.87 -14.12 13.49
CA LYS A 1127 11.93 -14.50 14.55
C LYS A 1127 11.83 -16.02 14.73
N VAL A 1128 11.68 -16.79 13.65
CA VAL A 1128 11.60 -18.26 13.73
C VAL A 1128 12.93 -18.85 14.21
N THR A 1129 14.08 -18.31 13.77
CA THR A 1129 15.40 -18.72 14.26
C THR A 1129 15.60 -18.38 15.74
N GLU A 1130 15.21 -17.20 16.22
CA GLU A 1130 15.26 -16.84 17.65
C GLU A 1130 14.47 -17.82 18.51
N ILE A 1131 13.23 -18.12 18.10
CA ILE A 1131 12.39 -19.08 18.83
C ILE A 1131 13.05 -20.46 18.85
N LEU A 1132 13.57 -20.94 17.72
CA LEU A 1132 14.22 -22.26 17.64
C LEU A 1132 15.55 -22.33 18.41
N GLU A 1133 16.31 -21.25 18.51
CA GLU A 1133 17.52 -21.19 19.34
C GLU A 1133 17.16 -21.20 20.84
N ARG A 1134 16.08 -20.52 21.26
CA ARG A 1134 15.62 -20.46 22.66
C ARG A 1134 14.81 -21.68 23.12
N ARG A 1135 14.07 -22.33 22.22
CA ARG A 1135 13.06 -23.37 22.51
C ARG A 1135 13.37 -24.77 21.95
N THR A 1136 14.48 -25.02 21.25
CA THR A 1136 14.78 -26.39 20.75
C THR A 1136 16.23 -26.82 20.94
N ASP A 1137 16.40 -28.03 21.47
CA ASP A 1137 17.69 -28.70 21.69
C ASP A 1137 17.91 -29.81 20.65
N GLU A 1138 19.13 -29.90 20.09
CA GLU A 1138 19.52 -30.91 19.10
C GLU A 1138 20.24 -32.07 19.80
N SER A 1139 19.48 -33.10 20.22
CA SER A 1139 20.07 -34.29 20.85
C SER A 1139 20.64 -35.27 19.79
N GLU A 1140 21.88 -35.73 19.98
CA GLU A 1140 22.67 -36.48 18.99
C GLU A 1140 22.13 -37.87 18.57
N LYS A 1141 20.91 -38.28 18.95
CA LYS A 1141 20.42 -39.65 18.80
C LYS A 1141 19.03 -39.77 18.14
N LYS A 1142 18.99 -39.50 16.83
CA LYS A 1142 18.00 -40.01 15.84
C LYS A 1142 16.50 -39.76 16.11
N ALA A 1143 16.12 -38.91 17.07
CA ALA A 1143 14.73 -38.76 17.52
C ALA A 1143 13.95 -37.57 16.91
N GLY A 1144 14.62 -36.70 16.14
CA GLY A 1144 14.03 -35.46 15.62
C GLY A 1144 14.22 -34.24 16.55
N LEU A 1145 13.65 -33.10 16.18
CA LEU A 1145 13.85 -31.84 16.91
C LEU A 1145 12.94 -31.77 18.14
N LEU A 1146 13.52 -31.59 19.33
CA LEU A 1146 12.77 -31.58 20.59
C LEU A 1146 12.45 -30.16 21.06
N TRP A 1147 11.21 -29.94 21.47
CA TRP A 1147 10.78 -28.68 22.07
C TRP A 1147 11.07 -28.63 23.57
N LYS A 1148 11.90 -27.67 23.96
CA LYS A 1148 12.30 -27.33 25.32
C LYS A 1148 11.18 -26.55 26.01
N ALA A 1149 10.28 -27.28 26.66
CA ALA A 1149 9.33 -26.69 27.60
C ALA A 1149 10.09 -25.93 28.70
N PHE A 1150 9.57 -24.78 29.12
CA PHE A 1150 10.09 -24.06 30.28
C PHE A 1150 9.45 -24.62 31.56
N PHE A 1151 9.93 -25.81 31.91
CA PHE A 1151 9.48 -26.70 33.00
C PHE A 1151 8.13 -27.37 32.74
#